data_AF-A0A358T7T8-F1
#
_entry.id   AF-A0A358T7T8-F1
#
_cell.length_a   1.000
_cell.length_b   1.000
_cell.length_c   1.000
_cell.angle_alpha   90.00
_cell.angle_beta   90.00
_cell.angle_gamma   90.00
#
_symmetry.space_group_name_H-M   'P 1'
#
loop_
_entity.id
_entity.type
_entity.pdbx_description
1 polymer ?
#
loop_
_entity_poly.entity_id
_entity_poly.type
_entity_poly.pdbx_seq_one_letter_code
_entity_poly.pdbx_strand_id
1 'polypeptide(L)'
;MLTSTQPAQSPLHSLLKTVSDILAKPQTLPTRLTLALKTIAQELGASTAILYLLSPDRYLEVYAVYDSTNPVHKKIRFRVGEGVVGFIAAIGKSVICDNIARHPNFLFHPGIADHVNLSLLGVPLISPQGLMGVLTLQNPPSNPFDQWRERSLLEIGNYLALLPELQRFPVLNVGEGKVSGTQNLQGISFNPGITIGTAFIHQHYGWKETDFSQNTKEESLRLKSAIRAMIEAIDRLVDTTPKLEKTTQEVLSSYRMIASDRGWIRKIQEYIQKGFTAEAAVQKVRRQTRERFAQIGDQILKGRLTDLEDLGSRLLKHLSGKEAIVEELPESTILVAHNLGPAELLDYDRRFIKGLVLEEGVHTAHVAILARSLDIPVVGRLPLLLTHVEGGDILIVDGAEGTVVVNPDPKAFQDAHKKMKHLKERQVINKEIAEKPCQTVDGIPISLSLNAGLPIDLHHLDELPLEGVGLYRTEIPFMMRSSFPDVKAQTEIYKDILEHAKEHPVTFRTLDIGGDKIVPYMWRIQDENPVLGWRAIRVVLDKPAILRQQIRALIQASPGKELRLLFPMISDISEYRKARAYVEQELTRAREGDAPLPTSISYGVMLEVPSIVDQLDALLKEVNFVSVGTNDLFQFYFACDRTNPTVSNRYDSLSSTFLKYLHNIRVICAEAKIPLTLCGEMAGKPLEVLALLGLGYHSFSAPGPMTGHLKKMILSVPLKETEIFLQKSLQTYCPSLRNDLINFAKQHKICLNE
;
A
#
# COMPACT_ATOMS: atom_id res chain seq x y z
N MET A 1 41.94 -48.01 -57.51
CA MET A 1 42.10 -47.75 -56.06
C MET A 1 41.59 -46.36 -55.77
N LEU A 2 40.36 -46.23 -55.27
CA LEU A 2 39.86 -45.01 -54.67
C LEU A 2 39.12 -45.44 -53.41
N THR A 3 39.84 -45.35 -52.29
CA THR A 3 39.36 -45.61 -50.94
C THR A 3 38.31 -44.57 -50.56
N SER A 4 37.09 -45.04 -50.28
CA SER A 4 36.02 -44.25 -49.69
C SER A 4 36.36 -43.90 -48.25
N THR A 5 36.76 -42.66 -48.00
CA THR A 5 36.86 -42.09 -46.65
C THR A 5 35.46 -41.85 -46.10
N GLN A 6 35.09 -42.55 -45.03
CA GLN A 6 33.88 -42.28 -44.24
C GLN A 6 33.92 -40.84 -43.68
N PRO A 7 32.77 -40.14 -43.59
CA PRO A 7 32.72 -38.81 -43.00
C PRO A 7 33.00 -38.90 -41.49
N ALA A 8 33.94 -38.08 -41.01
CA ALA A 8 34.27 -37.97 -39.59
C ALA A 8 33.02 -37.57 -38.79
N GLN A 9 32.61 -38.41 -37.84
CA GLN A 9 31.52 -38.12 -36.90
C GLN A 9 31.91 -36.91 -36.03
N SER A 10 30.96 -36.01 -35.75
CA SER A 10 31.24 -34.85 -34.90
C SER A 10 31.65 -35.32 -33.48
N PRO A 11 32.62 -34.66 -32.83
CA PRO A 11 33.09 -35.04 -31.49
C PRO A 11 31.96 -35.16 -30.45
N LEU A 12 30.93 -34.31 -30.58
CA LEU A 12 29.76 -34.29 -29.72
C LEU A 12 28.87 -35.54 -29.87
N HIS A 13 28.74 -36.07 -31.10
CA HIS A 13 27.96 -37.28 -31.35
C HIS A 13 28.63 -38.51 -30.70
N SER A 14 29.96 -38.57 -30.74
CA SER A 14 30.74 -39.61 -30.05
C SER A 14 30.61 -39.52 -28.52
N LEU A 15 30.64 -38.30 -27.98
CA LEU A 15 30.45 -38.04 -26.55
C LEU A 15 29.04 -38.44 -26.08
N LEU A 16 27.99 -38.01 -26.78
CA LEU A 16 26.60 -38.37 -26.45
C LEU A 16 26.37 -39.89 -26.51
N LYS A 17 26.95 -40.58 -27.49
CA LYS A 17 26.91 -42.05 -27.58
C LYS A 17 27.58 -42.71 -26.37
N THR A 18 28.76 -42.22 -25.99
CA THR A 18 29.51 -42.75 -24.83
C THR A 18 28.75 -42.53 -23.51
N VAL A 19 28.17 -41.33 -23.34
CA VAL A 19 27.32 -41.01 -22.19
C VAL A 19 26.08 -41.89 -22.16
N SER A 20 25.42 -42.10 -23.30
CA SER A 20 24.28 -43.02 -23.45
C SER A 20 24.64 -44.45 -23.04
N ASP A 21 25.77 -44.98 -23.51
CA ASP A 21 26.23 -46.33 -23.19
C ASP A 21 26.54 -46.51 -21.70
N ILE A 22 27.07 -45.46 -21.04
CA ILE A 22 27.29 -45.45 -19.58
C ILE A 22 25.96 -45.46 -18.83
N LEU A 23 25.00 -44.64 -19.27
CA LEU A 23 23.68 -44.55 -18.66
C LEU A 23 22.85 -45.82 -18.86
N ALA A 24 23.12 -46.64 -19.90
CA ALA A 24 22.45 -47.92 -20.12
C ALA A 24 22.95 -49.08 -19.23
N LYS A 25 24.05 -48.90 -18.48
CA LYS A 25 24.63 -49.98 -17.64
C LYS A 25 23.72 -50.35 -16.46
N PRO A 26 23.75 -51.61 -15.97
CA PRO A 26 22.94 -52.05 -14.83
C PRO A 26 23.57 -51.60 -13.49
N GLN A 27 23.55 -50.31 -13.20
CA GLN A 27 24.04 -49.69 -11.96
C GLN A 27 23.02 -48.69 -11.40
N THR A 28 23.18 -48.26 -10.14
CA THR A 28 22.31 -47.24 -9.54
C THR A 28 22.42 -45.91 -10.29
N LEU A 29 21.33 -45.16 -10.40
CA LEU A 29 21.28 -43.89 -11.13
C LEU A 29 22.38 -42.88 -10.70
N PRO A 30 22.65 -42.66 -9.39
CA PRO A 30 23.74 -41.77 -8.98
C PRO A 30 25.13 -42.23 -9.46
N THR A 31 25.39 -43.54 -9.48
CA THR A 31 26.66 -44.11 -9.95
C THR A 31 26.84 -43.91 -11.45
N ARG A 32 25.78 -44.15 -12.23
CA ARG A 32 25.79 -43.95 -13.69
C ARG A 32 25.99 -42.47 -14.05
N LEU A 33 25.27 -41.58 -13.36
CA LEU A 33 25.40 -40.13 -13.56
C LEU A 33 26.79 -39.63 -13.16
N THR A 34 27.38 -40.14 -12.08
CA THR A 34 28.76 -39.79 -11.69
C THR A 34 29.78 -40.21 -12.75
N LEU A 35 29.65 -41.41 -13.33
CA LEU A 35 30.49 -41.86 -14.44
C LEU A 35 30.27 -41.05 -15.73
N ALA A 36 29.03 -40.66 -16.00
CA ALA A 36 28.70 -39.78 -17.11
C ALA A 36 29.32 -38.39 -16.93
N LEU A 37 29.18 -37.78 -15.74
CA LEU A 37 29.79 -36.50 -15.39
C LEU A 37 31.31 -36.52 -15.50
N LYS A 38 31.96 -37.63 -15.10
CA LYS A 38 33.39 -37.84 -15.31
C LYS A 38 33.78 -37.78 -16.78
N THR A 39 33.02 -38.47 -17.63
CA THR A 39 33.28 -38.51 -19.08
C THR A 39 33.06 -37.13 -19.71
N ILE A 40 31.97 -36.45 -19.33
CA ILE A 40 31.65 -35.08 -19.78
C ILE A 40 32.77 -34.10 -19.37
N ALA A 41 33.24 -34.18 -18.12
CA ALA A 41 34.30 -33.32 -17.62
C ALA A 41 35.62 -33.55 -18.36
N GLN A 42 36.00 -34.80 -18.62
CA GLN A 42 37.24 -35.15 -19.32
C GLN A 42 37.23 -34.64 -20.77
N GLU A 43 36.11 -34.79 -21.47
CA GLU A 43 35.98 -34.43 -22.89
C GLU A 43 35.79 -32.92 -23.09
N LEU A 44 35.16 -32.23 -22.14
CA LEU A 44 35.00 -30.77 -22.17
C LEU A 44 36.11 -30.01 -21.42
N GLY A 45 37.11 -30.72 -20.90
CA GLY A 45 38.28 -30.14 -20.25
C GLY A 45 37.96 -29.40 -18.93
N ALA A 46 37.06 -29.94 -18.12
CA ALA A 46 36.64 -29.39 -16.83
C ALA A 46 37.24 -30.17 -15.65
N SER A 47 37.55 -29.46 -14.56
CA SER A 47 38.11 -30.03 -13.33
C SER A 47 37.04 -30.64 -12.44
N THR A 48 35.84 -30.05 -12.46
CA THR A 48 34.68 -30.48 -11.69
C THR A 48 33.42 -30.39 -12.55
N ALA A 49 32.53 -31.38 -12.43
CA ALA A 49 31.20 -31.39 -13.04
C ALA A 49 30.13 -31.75 -12.00
N ILE A 50 29.12 -30.90 -11.85
CA ILE A 50 28.09 -31.04 -10.81
C ILE A 50 26.70 -30.98 -11.44
N LEU A 51 25.88 -31.98 -11.13
CA LEU A 51 24.47 -32.03 -11.49
C LEU A 51 23.62 -31.66 -10.27
N TYR A 52 22.88 -30.56 -10.38
CA TYR A 52 21.88 -30.12 -9.42
C TYR A 52 20.49 -30.49 -9.91
N LEU A 53 19.68 -31.11 -9.06
CA LEU A 53 18.26 -31.38 -9.33
C LEU A 53 17.37 -30.65 -8.33
N LEU A 54 16.18 -30.27 -8.77
CA LEU A 54 15.20 -29.59 -7.95
C LEU A 54 14.63 -30.55 -6.89
N SER A 55 14.54 -30.09 -5.65
CA SER A 55 13.87 -30.77 -4.54
C SER A 55 12.41 -30.28 -4.40
N PRO A 56 11.54 -31.03 -3.69
CA PRO A 56 10.15 -30.60 -3.46
C PRO A 56 10.02 -29.23 -2.78
N ASP A 57 11.03 -28.83 -2.01
CA ASP A 57 11.08 -27.55 -1.30
C ASP A 57 11.63 -26.39 -2.18
N ARG A 58 11.71 -26.60 -3.50
CA ARG A 58 12.23 -25.63 -4.51
C ARG A 58 13.71 -25.26 -4.35
N TYR A 59 14.54 -26.16 -3.85
CA TYR A 59 16.01 -26.01 -3.85
C TYR A 59 16.67 -26.87 -4.93
N LEU A 60 17.73 -26.37 -5.53
CA LEU A 60 18.69 -27.11 -6.35
C LEU A 60 19.69 -27.80 -5.43
N GLU A 61 19.62 -29.13 -5.36
CA GLU A 61 20.49 -29.95 -4.53
C GLU A 61 21.44 -30.78 -5.39
N VAL A 62 22.68 -30.96 -4.91
CA VAL A 62 23.67 -31.80 -5.61
C VAL A 62 23.19 -33.25 -5.63
N TYR A 63 22.93 -33.76 -6.84
CA TYR A 63 22.48 -35.14 -7.04
C TYR A 63 23.62 -36.07 -7.46
N ALA A 64 24.53 -35.58 -8.30
CA ALA A 64 25.73 -36.28 -8.71
C ALA A 64 26.87 -35.30 -8.93
N VAL A 65 28.10 -35.74 -8.66
CA VAL A 65 29.27 -34.89 -8.78
C VAL A 65 30.50 -35.69 -9.20
N TYR A 66 31.31 -35.10 -10.07
CA TYR A 66 32.66 -35.53 -10.37
C TYR A 66 33.63 -34.39 -10.04
N ASP A 67 34.66 -34.69 -9.25
CA ASP A 67 35.74 -33.76 -8.92
C ASP A 67 37.06 -34.50 -9.04
N SER A 68 38.00 -33.90 -9.80
CA SER A 68 39.34 -34.43 -10.00
C SER A 68 40.30 -34.12 -8.85
N THR A 69 39.94 -33.20 -7.95
CA THR A 69 40.78 -32.63 -6.89
C THR A 69 40.33 -32.99 -5.47
N ASN A 70 39.02 -33.00 -5.18
CA ASN A 70 38.51 -33.36 -3.85
C ASN A 70 37.17 -34.13 -3.91
N PRO A 71 37.13 -35.42 -3.53
CA PRO A 71 35.92 -36.25 -3.62
C PRO A 71 34.85 -35.95 -2.56
N VAL A 72 35.11 -35.09 -1.56
CA VAL A 72 34.15 -34.76 -0.50
C VAL A 72 33.53 -33.38 -0.74
N HIS A 73 32.54 -33.30 -1.63
CA HIS A 73 31.73 -32.08 -1.74
C HIS A 73 30.81 -31.95 -0.52
N LYS A 74 30.85 -30.77 0.13
CA LYS A 74 29.86 -30.40 1.15
C LYS A 74 28.48 -30.31 0.50
N LYS A 75 27.42 -30.70 1.23
CA LYS A 75 26.02 -30.57 0.79
C LYS A 75 25.66 -29.10 0.62
N ILE A 76 25.90 -28.54 -0.56
CA ILE A 76 25.51 -27.19 -0.94
C ILE A 76 24.19 -27.29 -1.70
N ARG A 77 23.25 -26.40 -1.38
CA ARG A 77 21.97 -26.27 -2.06
C ARG A 77 21.73 -24.80 -2.40
N PHE A 78 21.04 -24.54 -3.49
CA PHE A 78 20.71 -23.18 -3.96
C PHE A 78 19.20 -23.06 -4.15
N ARG A 79 18.56 -21.98 -3.73
CA ARG A 79 17.20 -21.66 -4.22
C ARG A 79 17.24 -21.24 -5.68
N VAL A 80 16.12 -21.35 -6.37
CA VAL A 80 15.97 -20.73 -7.70
C VAL A 80 16.13 -19.21 -7.56
N GLY A 81 17.04 -18.61 -8.33
CA GLY A 81 17.47 -17.21 -8.22
C GLY A 81 18.70 -16.97 -7.32
N GLU A 82 19.11 -17.94 -6.51
CA GLU A 82 20.21 -17.79 -5.52
C GLU A 82 21.55 -18.28 -6.08
N GLY A 83 22.60 -17.45 -6.00
CA GLY A 83 23.91 -17.80 -6.56
C GLY A 83 23.89 -17.89 -8.10
N VAL A 84 25.03 -18.19 -8.71
CA VAL A 84 25.10 -18.36 -10.17
C VAL A 84 24.27 -19.56 -10.64
N VAL A 85 24.24 -20.65 -9.85
CA VAL A 85 23.49 -21.87 -10.16
C VAL A 85 21.98 -21.64 -10.09
N GLY A 86 21.48 -20.98 -9.03
CA GLY A 86 20.07 -20.61 -8.94
C GLY A 86 19.67 -19.57 -9.97
N PHE A 87 20.56 -18.66 -10.36
CA PHE A 87 20.32 -17.72 -11.45
C PHE A 87 20.12 -18.42 -12.79
N ILE A 88 20.96 -19.41 -13.15
CA ILE A 88 20.79 -20.23 -14.37
C ILE A 88 19.42 -20.91 -14.39
N ALA A 89 18.98 -21.46 -13.24
CA ALA A 89 17.66 -22.02 -13.09
C ALA A 89 16.55 -20.98 -13.28
N ALA A 90 16.68 -19.79 -12.70
CA ALA A 90 15.70 -18.71 -12.79
C ALA A 90 15.49 -18.22 -14.23
N ILE A 91 16.58 -18.01 -14.97
CA ILE A 91 16.52 -17.48 -16.34
C ILE A 91 16.26 -18.56 -17.40
N GLY A 92 16.46 -19.84 -17.06
CA GLY A 92 16.32 -20.97 -17.99
C GLY A 92 17.26 -20.90 -19.20
N LYS A 93 18.44 -20.28 -19.06
CA LYS A 93 19.45 -20.08 -20.10
C LYS A 93 20.84 -20.43 -19.59
N SER A 94 21.73 -20.83 -20.48
CA SER A 94 23.13 -21.09 -20.17
C SER A 94 23.88 -19.82 -19.78
N VAL A 95 24.88 -19.96 -18.90
CA VAL A 95 25.74 -18.87 -18.43
C VAL A 95 27.19 -19.34 -18.43
N ILE A 96 28.06 -18.55 -19.07
CA ILE A 96 29.51 -18.62 -18.94
C ILE A 96 29.96 -17.49 -18.01
N CYS A 97 30.77 -17.82 -17.02
CA CYS A 97 31.33 -16.87 -16.08
C CYS A 97 32.83 -17.13 -15.90
N ASP A 98 33.67 -16.15 -16.23
CA ASP A 98 35.13 -16.26 -16.11
C ASP A 98 35.59 -16.28 -14.65
N ASN A 99 34.82 -15.66 -13.76
CA ASN A 99 35.03 -15.73 -12.31
C ASN A 99 33.69 -15.60 -11.57
N ILE A 100 33.28 -16.69 -10.92
CA ILE A 100 32.04 -16.79 -10.14
C ILE A 100 31.91 -15.65 -9.12
N ALA A 101 33.01 -15.25 -8.47
CA ALA A 101 33.00 -14.21 -7.43
C ALA A 101 32.70 -12.80 -7.98
N ARG A 102 32.86 -12.57 -9.29
CA ARG A 102 32.54 -11.29 -9.95
C ARG A 102 31.13 -11.25 -10.53
N HIS A 103 30.40 -12.36 -10.49
CA HIS A 103 29.06 -12.40 -11.04
C HIS A 103 28.08 -11.58 -10.17
N PRO A 104 27.18 -10.76 -10.75
CA PRO A 104 26.24 -9.92 -9.98
C PRO A 104 25.36 -10.70 -8.99
N ASN A 105 25.09 -11.97 -9.29
CA ASN A 105 24.32 -12.89 -8.44
C ASN A 105 25.21 -13.83 -7.61
N PHE A 106 26.47 -13.47 -7.35
CA PHE A 106 27.33 -14.25 -6.47
C PHE A 106 26.82 -14.19 -5.03
N LEU A 107 26.67 -15.35 -4.39
CA LEU A 107 26.27 -15.46 -2.98
C LEU A 107 27.38 -16.15 -2.19
N PHE A 108 27.85 -15.49 -1.13
CA PHE A 108 28.87 -16.05 -0.25
C PHE A 108 28.23 -17.00 0.78
N HIS A 109 28.39 -18.32 0.61
CA HIS A 109 27.86 -19.32 1.55
C HIS A 109 28.95 -19.74 2.56
N PRO A 110 28.67 -19.78 3.88
CA PRO A 110 29.59 -20.36 4.85
C PRO A 110 29.84 -21.84 4.51
N GLY A 111 31.08 -22.18 4.16
CA GLY A 111 31.48 -23.48 3.63
C GLY A 111 32.20 -23.44 2.27
N ILE A 112 32.14 -22.30 1.56
CA ILE A 112 32.76 -22.02 0.26
C ILE A 112 34.04 -21.16 0.42
N ALA A 113 34.85 -21.42 1.44
CA ALA A 113 36.10 -20.67 1.63
C ALA A 113 37.15 -20.97 0.54
N ASP A 114 37.04 -22.12 -0.15
CA ASP A 114 38.04 -22.61 -1.10
C ASP A 114 37.69 -22.36 -2.60
N HIS A 115 36.54 -21.78 -2.95
CA HIS A 115 36.09 -21.59 -4.34
C HIS A 115 36.02 -20.13 -4.82
N VAL A 116 36.76 -19.21 -4.18
CA VAL A 116 36.69 -17.76 -4.46
C VAL A 116 37.31 -17.36 -5.81
N ASN A 117 37.88 -18.30 -6.57
CA ASN A 117 38.46 -18.05 -7.89
C ASN A 117 38.25 -19.26 -8.82
N LEU A 118 37.05 -19.43 -9.36
CA LEU A 118 36.76 -20.44 -10.39
C LEU A 118 35.96 -19.82 -11.53
N SER A 119 36.22 -20.26 -12.76
CA SER A 119 35.33 -20.05 -13.90
C SER A 119 34.25 -21.13 -13.91
N LEU A 120 33.02 -20.77 -14.28
CA LEU A 120 31.86 -21.67 -14.33
C LEU A 120 31.17 -21.58 -15.68
N LEU A 121 30.83 -22.73 -16.24
CA LEU A 121 29.87 -22.88 -17.33
C LEU A 121 28.69 -23.68 -16.79
N GLY A 122 27.50 -23.13 -16.84
CA GLY A 122 26.29 -23.83 -16.37
C GLY A 122 25.16 -23.77 -17.37
N VAL A 123 24.42 -24.87 -17.49
CA VAL A 123 23.28 -25.03 -18.40
C VAL A 123 22.07 -25.58 -17.65
N PRO A 124 20.85 -25.13 -17.98
CA PRO A 124 19.63 -25.66 -17.38
C PRO A 124 19.29 -27.06 -17.94
N LEU A 125 18.66 -27.90 -17.12
CA LEU A 125 18.01 -29.13 -17.56
C LEU A 125 16.52 -28.85 -17.75
N ILE A 126 16.07 -28.75 -19.00
CA ILE A 126 14.67 -28.42 -19.32
C ILE A 126 14.01 -29.61 -19.99
N SER A 127 12.91 -30.07 -19.41
CA SER A 127 12.02 -31.08 -20.01
C SER A 127 10.76 -30.41 -20.57
N PRO A 128 9.93 -31.14 -21.33
CA PRO A 128 8.61 -30.64 -21.73
C PRO A 128 7.69 -30.25 -20.57
N GLN A 129 7.98 -30.73 -19.34
CA GLN A 129 7.20 -30.43 -18.14
C GLN A 129 7.74 -29.23 -17.35
N GLY A 130 8.93 -28.72 -17.68
CA GLY A 130 9.58 -27.58 -17.01
C GLY A 130 11.05 -27.81 -16.68
N LEU A 131 11.65 -26.85 -15.97
CA LEU A 131 13.03 -26.89 -15.49
C LEU A 131 13.19 -27.90 -14.36
N MET A 132 14.09 -28.86 -14.52
CA MET A 132 14.36 -29.94 -13.56
C MET A 132 15.59 -29.69 -12.69
N GLY A 133 16.53 -28.85 -13.16
CA GLY A 133 17.83 -28.73 -12.52
C GLY A 133 18.84 -27.92 -13.35
N VAL A 134 20.10 -27.97 -12.92
CA VAL A 134 21.23 -27.27 -13.57
C VAL A 134 22.45 -28.18 -13.61
N LEU A 135 23.13 -28.25 -14.75
CA LEU A 135 24.42 -28.93 -14.91
C LEU A 135 25.52 -27.87 -15.00
N THR A 136 26.58 -28.03 -14.21
CA THR A 136 27.69 -27.07 -14.17
C THR A 136 29.04 -27.74 -14.38
N LEU A 137 29.94 -27.04 -15.05
CA LEU A 137 31.36 -27.33 -15.18
C LEU A 137 32.18 -26.21 -14.54
N GLN A 138 33.26 -26.56 -13.85
CA GLN A 138 34.13 -25.61 -13.17
C GLN A 138 35.60 -25.85 -13.51
N ASN A 139 36.35 -24.75 -13.62
CA ASN A 139 37.78 -24.73 -13.87
C ASN A 139 38.46 -23.59 -13.09
N PRO A 140 39.79 -23.65 -12.88
CA PRO A 140 40.57 -22.50 -12.49
C PRO A 140 40.42 -21.35 -13.52
N PRO A 141 40.48 -20.07 -13.10
CA PRO A 141 40.21 -18.91 -13.98
C PRO A 141 41.20 -18.77 -15.15
N SER A 142 42.33 -19.49 -15.10
CA SER A 142 43.32 -19.58 -16.18
C SER A 142 42.85 -20.39 -17.39
N ASN A 143 41.70 -21.09 -17.31
CA ASN A 143 41.13 -21.90 -18.40
C ASN A 143 39.61 -21.68 -18.53
N PRO A 144 39.16 -20.52 -19.05
CA PRO A 144 37.74 -20.19 -19.20
C PRO A 144 37.05 -21.07 -20.25
N PHE A 145 35.72 -21.11 -20.21
CA PHE A 145 34.91 -21.89 -21.15
C PHE A 145 34.56 -21.05 -22.39
N ASP A 146 34.48 -21.71 -23.56
CA ASP A 146 34.11 -21.08 -24.83
C ASP A 146 32.66 -21.44 -25.23
N GLN A 147 32.17 -20.79 -26.29
CA GLN A 147 30.82 -21.01 -26.81
C GLN A 147 30.61 -22.43 -27.37
N TRP A 148 31.67 -23.11 -27.80
CA TRP A 148 31.56 -24.48 -28.30
C TRP A 148 31.28 -25.47 -27.17
N ARG A 149 31.96 -25.31 -26.02
CA ARG A 149 31.70 -26.07 -24.80
C ARG A 149 30.31 -25.79 -24.23
N GLU A 150 29.85 -24.53 -24.29
CA GLU A 150 28.49 -24.16 -23.88
C GLU A 150 27.42 -24.89 -24.70
N ARG A 151 27.51 -24.85 -26.04
CA ARG A 151 26.56 -25.56 -26.92
C ARG A 151 26.59 -27.07 -26.68
N SER A 152 27.79 -27.63 -26.53
CA SER A 152 27.98 -29.06 -26.26
C SER A 152 27.35 -29.47 -24.93
N LEU A 153 27.57 -28.69 -23.88
CA LEU A 153 27.00 -28.96 -22.56
C LEU A 153 25.47 -28.80 -22.55
N LEU A 154 24.94 -27.82 -23.29
CA LEU A 154 23.49 -27.61 -23.41
C LEU A 154 22.80 -28.80 -24.09
N GLU A 155 23.38 -29.34 -25.17
CA GLU A 155 22.84 -30.55 -25.82
C GLU A 155 22.87 -31.76 -24.88
N ILE A 156 23.94 -31.91 -24.09
CA ILE A 156 24.04 -32.96 -23.07
C ILE A 156 23.00 -32.74 -21.96
N GLY A 157 22.80 -31.51 -21.50
CA GLY A 157 21.78 -31.16 -20.50
C GLY A 157 20.37 -31.49 -20.98
N ASN A 158 20.05 -31.18 -22.23
CA ASN A 158 18.77 -31.53 -22.86
C ASN A 158 18.59 -33.06 -22.97
N TYR A 159 19.65 -33.79 -23.34
CA TYR A 159 19.61 -35.25 -23.38
C TYR A 159 19.36 -35.86 -21.98
N LEU A 160 20.05 -35.36 -20.95
CA LEU A 160 19.84 -35.80 -19.57
C LEU A 160 18.41 -35.49 -19.08
N ALA A 161 17.85 -34.33 -19.43
CA ALA A 161 16.48 -33.97 -19.06
C ALA A 161 15.41 -34.91 -19.64
N LEU A 162 15.72 -35.65 -20.70
CA LEU A 162 14.82 -36.64 -21.30
C LEU A 162 14.89 -38.03 -20.65
N LEU A 163 15.79 -38.26 -19.68
CA LEU A 163 15.89 -39.55 -18.99
C LEU A 163 14.63 -39.82 -18.16
N PRO A 164 13.93 -40.96 -18.38
CA PRO A 164 12.69 -41.29 -17.65
C PRO A 164 12.85 -41.30 -16.13
N GLU A 165 14.02 -41.72 -15.63
CA GLU A 165 14.29 -41.75 -14.20
C GLU A 165 14.46 -40.35 -13.58
N LEU A 166 14.88 -39.36 -14.36
CA LEU A 166 14.97 -37.97 -13.91
C LEU A 166 13.62 -37.25 -13.96
N GLN A 167 12.69 -37.66 -14.82
CA GLN A 167 11.33 -37.09 -14.90
C GLN A 167 10.48 -37.29 -13.63
N ARG A 168 10.98 -38.04 -12.65
CA ARG A 168 10.37 -38.20 -11.32
C ARG A 168 10.66 -37.04 -10.37
N PHE A 169 11.62 -36.17 -10.72
CA PHE A 169 11.96 -34.99 -9.93
C PHE A 169 11.01 -33.83 -10.24
N PRO A 170 10.76 -32.93 -9.27
CA PRO A 170 9.89 -31.77 -9.48
C PRO A 170 10.43 -30.84 -10.58
N VAL A 171 9.52 -30.14 -11.24
CA VAL A 171 9.80 -29.20 -12.32
C VAL A 171 9.29 -27.80 -11.97
N LEU A 172 9.96 -26.78 -12.51
CA LEU A 172 9.58 -25.37 -12.36
C LEU A 172 9.29 -24.73 -13.72
N ASN A 173 8.24 -23.92 -13.81
CA ASN A 173 7.94 -23.15 -15.03
C ASN A 173 8.93 -21.99 -15.15
N VAL A 174 9.68 -21.95 -16.26
CA VAL A 174 10.66 -20.89 -16.53
C VAL A 174 9.92 -19.55 -16.67
N GLY A 175 10.12 -18.65 -15.70
CA GLY A 175 9.36 -17.39 -15.55
C GLY A 175 9.04 -17.01 -14.09
N GLU A 176 9.21 -17.92 -13.12
CA GLU A 176 8.99 -17.68 -11.69
C GLU A 176 10.26 -17.27 -10.89
N GLY A 177 11.41 -17.04 -11.55
CA GLY A 177 12.66 -16.67 -10.89
C GLY A 177 12.96 -15.17 -10.94
N LYS A 178 13.04 -14.52 -9.76
CA LYS A 178 13.37 -13.09 -9.57
C LYS A 178 14.68 -12.65 -10.26
N VAL A 179 14.68 -11.44 -10.81
CA VAL A 179 15.86 -10.65 -11.18
C VAL A 179 16.10 -9.62 -10.08
N SER A 180 17.31 -9.57 -9.52
CA SER A 180 17.75 -8.58 -8.52
C SER A 180 17.79 -7.17 -9.11
N GLY A 181 16.69 -6.43 -8.99
CA GLY A 181 16.58 -5.02 -9.36
C GLY A 181 15.56 -4.30 -8.47
N THR A 182 15.59 -2.97 -8.46
CA THR A 182 14.63 -2.15 -7.71
C THR A 182 13.20 -2.49 -8.10
N GLN A 183 12.35 -2.78 -7.11
CA GLN A 183 10.95 -3.11 -7.32
C GLN A 183 10.05 -2.07 -6.66
N ASN A 184 9.07 -1.55 -7.39
CA ASN A 184 8.05 -0.67 -6.85
C ASN A 184 6.77 -1.48 -6.66
N LEU A 185 6.33 -1.59 -5.41
CA LEU A 185 5.09 -2.25 -5.04
C LEU A 185 4.05 -1.18 -4.70
N GLN A 186 2.86 -1.30 -5.29
CA GLN A 186 1.73 -0.40 -5.03
C GLN A 186 0.73 -1.09 -4.11
N GLY A 187 0.44 -0.46 -2.99
CA GLY A 187 -0.55 -0.88 -2.02
C GLY A 187 -1.49 0.26 -1.65
N ILE A 188 -2.02 0.19 -0.43
CA ILE A 188 -2.91 1.16 0.19
C ILE A 188 -2.27 1.73 1.45
N SER A 189 -2.40 3.04 1.63
CA SER A 189 -2.05 3.73 2.86
C SER A 189 -3.00 3.34 4.00
N PHE A 190 -2.43 2.86 5.11
CA PHE A 190 -3.14 2.70 6.39
C PHE A 190 -2.70 3.73 7.42
N ASN A 191 -1.44 4.17 7.38
CA ASN A 191 -0.93 5.30 8.17
C ASN A 191 0.10 6.08 7.31
N PRO A 192 0.02 7.42 7.23
CA PRO A 192 0.87 8.18 6.34
C PRO A 192 2.27 8.35 6.95
N GLY A 193 3.19 8.88 6.15
CA GLY A 193 4.58 9.09 6.55
C GLY A 193 5.53 8.40 5.57
N ILE A 194 6.81 8.73 5.66
CA ILE A 194 7.84 8.11 4.81
C ILE A 194 9.00 7.71 5.68
N THR A 195 9.49 6.49 5.42
CA THR A 195 10.60 5.92 6.17
C THR A 195 11.51 5.12 5.23
N ILE A 196 12.76 4.99 5.66
CA ILE A 196 13.74 4.13 5.02
C ILE A 196 14.27 3.20 6.10
N GLY A 197 14.34 1.91 5.80
CA GLY A 197 14.74 0.93 6.80
C GLY A 197 15.01 -0.43 6.21
N THR A 198 15.38 -1.36 7.08
CA THR A 198 15.69 -2.74 6.71
C THR A 198 14.47 -3.63 6.93
N ALA A 199 14.11 -4.40 5.92
CA ALA A 199 13.03 -5.36 5.98
C ALA A 199 13.29 -6.42 7.04
N PHE A 200 12.33 -6.60 7.94
CA PHE A 200 12.30 -7.70 8.89
C PHE A 200 11.02 -8.49 8.67
N ILE A 201 11.15 -9.73 8.22
CA ILE A 201 10.01 -10.59 7.92
C ILE A 201 9.44 -11.13 9.23
N HIS A 202 8.21 -10.71 9.55
CA HIS A 202 7.45 -11.28 10.64
C HIS A 202 7.09 -12.74 10.31
N GLN A 203 7.69 -13.69 11.04
CA GLN A 203 7.37 -15.10 10.90
C GLN A 203 6.33 -15.54 11.94
N HIS A 204 5.30 -16.22 11.48
CA HIS A 204 4.39 -16.93 12.38
C HIS A 204 5.14 -18.11 13.02
N TYR A 205 5.04 -18.24 14.33
CA TYR A 205 5.69 -19.33 15.06
C TYR A 205 5.16 -20.67 14.55
N GLY A 206 6.03 -21.51 13.99
CA GLY A 206 5.71 -22.90 13.67
C GLY A 206 5.82 -23.79 14.92
N TRP A 207 4.78 -24.57 15.20
CA TRP A 207 4.80 -25.65 16.19
C TRP A 207 4.75 -27.01 15.50
N LYS A 208 5.32 -28.04 16.13
CA LYS A 208 5.16 -29.42 15.67
C LYS A 208 3.82 -29.95 16.18
N GLU A 209 2.98 -30.45 15.30
CA GLU A 209 1.77 -31.19 15.67
C GLU A 209 2.18 -32.52 16.30
N THR A 210 2.32 -32.54 17.63
CA THR A 210 2.15 -33.77 18.41
C THR A 210 0.68 -33.86 18.76
N ASP A 211 -0.08 -34.68 18.02
CA ASP A 211 -1.54 -34.69 18.10
C ASP A 211 -2.07 -35.24 19.42
N PHE A 212 -1.29 -36.06 20.13
CA PHE A 212 -1.78 -36.79 21.29
C PHE A 212 -0.78 -36.78 22.45
N SER A 213 -1.30 -36.65 23.66
CA SER A 213 -0.56 -36.79 24.92
C SER A 213 -1.27 -37.80 25.82
N GLN A 214 -0.49 -38.65 26.48
CA GLN A 214 -1.03 -39.58 27.48
C GLN A 214 -1.27 -38.90 28.84
N ASN A 215 -0.76 -37.68 29.04
CA ASN A 215 -0.84 -36.97 30.31
C ASN A 215 -1.73 -35.71 30.22
N THR A 216 -3.05 -35.92 30.23
CA THR A 216 -4.05 -34.84 30.14
C THR A 216 -3.98 -33.82 31.28
N LYS A 217 -3.49 -34.23 32.47
CA LYS A 217 -3.30 -33.34 33.63
C LYS A 217 -2.16 -32.36 33.41
N GLU A 218 -1.06 -32.81 32.84
CA GLU A 218 0.11 -31.99 32.49
C GLU A 218 -0.24 -30.96 31.40
N GLU A 219 -0.89 -31.40 30.32
CA GLU A 219 -1.36 -30.51 29.25
C GLU A 219 -2.34 -29.43 29.77
N SER A 220 -3.21 -29.80 30.70
CA SER A 220 -4.13 -28.84 31.35
C SER A 220 -3.39 -27.80 32.21
N LEU A 221 -2.27 -28.17 32.85
CA LEU A 221 -1.42 -27.25 33.61
C LEU A 221 -0.60 -26.34 32.67
N ARG A 222 -0.08 -26.88 31.57
CA ARG A 222 0.60 -26.11 30.51
C ARG A 222 -0.33 -25.04 29.94
N LEU A 223 -1.56 -25.40 29.59
CA LEU A 223 -2.57 -24.46 29.11
C LEU A 223 -2.86 -23.34 30.12
N LYS A 224 -3.09 -23.67 31.40
CA LYS A 224 -3.34 -22.67 32.44
C LYS A 224 -2.17 -21.69 32.60
N SER A 225 -0.93 -22.20 32.55
CA SER A 225 0.27 -21.37 32.67
C SER A 225 0.45 -20.46 31.46
N ALA A 226 0.19 -20.97 30.25
CA ALA A 226 0.28 -20.19 29.01
C ALA A 226 -0.79 -19.08 28.95
N ILE A 227 -2.05 -19.37 29.34
CA ILE A 227 -3.10 -18.35 29.43
C ILE A 227 -2.74 -17.27 30.44
N ARG A 228 -2.21 -17.66 31.60
CA ARG A 228 -1.77 -16.69 32.63
C ARG A 228 -0.66 -15.79 32.12
N ALA A 229 0.37 -16.37 31.48
CA ALA A 229 1.47 -15.60 30.90
C ALA A 229 0.99 -14.65 29.79
N MET A 230 0.02 -15.08 28.98
CA MET A 230 -0.61 -14.26 27.94
C MET A 230 -1.38 -13.08 28.53
N ILE A 231 -2.21 -13.30 29.55
CA ILE A 231 -2.98 -12.23 30.21
C ILE A 231 -2.04 -11.26 30.93
N GLU A 232 -1.03 -11.75 31.65
CA GLU A 232 -0.04 -10.89 32.31
C GLU A 232 0.76 -10.06 31.30
N ALA A 233 1.03 -10.59 30.10
CA ALA A 233 1.65 -9.82 29.02
C ALA A 233 0.71 -8.71 28.51
N ILE A 234 -0.58 -9.00 28.32
CA ILE A 234 -1.58 -7.99 27.91
C ILE A 234 -1.73 -6.91 29.00
N ASP A 235 -1.79 -7.28 30.28
CA ASP A 235 -1.95 -6.35 31.39
C ASP A 235 -0.72 -5.43 31.52
N ARG A 236 0.50 -5.97 31.41
CA ARG A 236 1.74 -5.16 31.36
C ARG A 236 1.72 -4.14 30.22
N LEU A 237 1.16 -4.49 29.06
CA LEU A 237 1.07 -3.61 27.89
C LEU A 237 0.07 -2.46 28.10
N VAL A 238 -1.07 -2.75 28.76
CA VAL A 238 -2.03 -1.71 29.17
C VAL A 238 -1.40 -0.72 30.16
N ASP A 239 -0.60 -1.23 31.11
CA ASP A 239 -0.02 -0.41 32.19
C ASP A 239 1.21 0.43 31.74
N THR A 240 2.02 -0.08 30.80
CA THR A 240 3.27 0.57 30.36
C THR A 240 3.11 1.59 29.24
N THR A 241 1.89 1.78 28.73
CA THR A 241 1.64 2.72 27.63
C THR A 241 0.89 3.97 28.11
N PRO A 242 1.59 5.01 28.60
CA PRO A 242 0.95 6.26 29.01
C PRO A 242 0.50 7.05 27.76
N LYS A 243 -0.72 7.60 27.82
CA LYS A 243 -1.34 8.51 26.84
C LYS A 243 -1.64 7.93 25.44
N LEU A 244 -2.17 6.70 25.35
CA LEU A 244 -2.87 6.29 24.12
C LEU A 244 -4.28 6.89 24.04
N GLU A 245 -4.75 7.13 22.82
CA GLU A 245 -6.15 7.49 22.54
C GLU A 245 -7.11 6.44 23.13
N LYS A 246 -8.30 6.90 23.53
CA LYS A 246 -9.37 6.08 24.10
C LYS A 246 -9.70 4.83 23.26
N THR A 247 -9.58 4.96 21.94
CA THR A 247 -9.76 3.90 20.93
C THR A 247 -8.77 2.74 21.08
N THR A 248 -7.49 3.01 21.38
CA THR A 248 -6.49 1.95 21.58
C THR A 248 -6.72 1.20 22.89
N GLN A 249 -7.15 1.91 23.94
CA GLN A 249 -7.53 1.28 25.22
C GLN A 249 -8.75 0.37 25.06
N GLU A 250 -9.74 0.78 24.28
CA GLU A 250 -10.93 -0.03 23.96
C GLU A 250 -10.56 -1.32 23.21
N VAL A 251 -9.63 -1.25 22.25
CA VAL A 251 -9.10 -2.43 21.55
C VAL A 251 -8.40 -3.39 22.52
N LEU A 252 -7.48 -2.90 23.35
CA LEU A 252 -6.75 -3.74 24.30
C LEU A 252 -7.69 -4.36 25.36
N SER A 253 -8.71 -3.61 25.80
CA SER A 253 -9.73 -4.12 26.72
C SER A 253 -10.59 -5.23 26.10
N SER A 254 -10.91 -5.12 24.81
CA SER A 254 -11.63 -6.15 24.05
C SER A 254 -10.81 -7.43 23.94
N TYR A 255 -9.51 -7.31 23.65
CA TYR A 255 -8.57 -8.44 23.65
C TYR A 255 -8.49 -9.13 25.00
N ARG A 256 -8.44 -8.35 26.10
CA ARG A 256 -8.44 -8.88 27.47
C ARG A 256 -9.72 -9.66 27.79
N MET A 257 -10.87 -9.14 27.36
CA MET A 257 -12.17 -9.79 27.53
C MET A 257 -12.23 -11.14 26.80
N ILE A 258 -11.77 -11.20 25.55
CA ILE A 258 -11.75 -12.44 24.76
C ILE A 258 -10.74 -13.45 25.33
N ALA A 259 -9.55 -13.00 25.72
CA ALA A 259 -8.53 -13.83 26.35
C ALA A 259 -9.01 -14.48 27.66
N SER A 260 -9.92 -13.80 28.37
CA SER A 260 -10.52 -14.26 29.63
C SER A 260 -11.83 -15.02 29.44
N ASP A 261 -12.28 -15.24 28.20
CA ASP A 261 -13.55 -15.88 27.90
C ASP A 261 -13.57 -17.35 28.37
N ARG A 262 -14.47 -17.64 29.31
CA ARG A 262 -14.61 -18.98 29.92
C ARG A 262 -15.08 -20.02 28.91
N GLY A 263 -15.82 -19.64 27.87
CA GLY A 263 -16.31 -20.54 26.84
C GLY A 263 -15.22 -21.00 25.88
N TRP A 264 -14.33 -20.09 25.47
CA TRP A 264 -13.16 -20.38 24.64
C TRP A 264 -12.18 -21.30 25.37
N ILE A 265 -11.84 -20.97 26.62
CA ILE A 265 -10.94 -21.78 27.47
C ILE A 265 -11.54 -23.18 27.69
N ARG A 266 -12.84 -23.29 27.97
CA ARG A 266 -13.52 -24.57 28.16
C ARG A 266 -13.44 -25.47 26.93
N LYS A 267 -13.67 -24.93 25.73
CA LYS A 267 -13.57 -25.71 24.48
C LYS A 267 -12.17 -26.28 24.26
N ILE A 268 -11.12 -25.52 24.59
CA ILE A 268 -9.74 -26.00 24.50
C ILE A 268 -9.52 -27.14 25.51
N GLN A 269 -9.99 -26.97 26.75
CA GLN A 269 -9.91 -28.01 27.79
C GLN A 269 -10.65 -29.30 27.42
N GLU A 270 -11.80 -29.21 26.75
CA GLU A 270 -12.55 -30.38 26.26
C GLU A 270 -11.76 -31.20 25.24
N TYR A 271 -10.92 -30.56 24.41
CA TYR A 271 -10.01 -31.29 23.51
C TYR A 271 -8.83 -31.90 24.26
N ILE A 272 -8.26 -31.22 25.25
CA ILE A 272 -7.20 -31.81 26.09
C ILE A 272 -7.72 -33.06 26.81
N GLN A 273 -8.96 -33.04 27.33
CA GLN A 273 -9.60 -34.20 27.95
C GLN A 273 -9.78 -35.39 26.98
N LYS A 274 -9.88 -35.12 25.68
CA LYS A 274 -9.96 -36.14 24.62
C LYS A 274 -8.57 -36.69 24.21
N GLY A 275 -7.51 -36.32 24.94
CA GLY A 275 -6.15 -36.83 24.72
C GLY A 275 -5.30 -35.97 23.79
N PHE A 276 -5.74 -34.78 23.40
CA PHE A 276 -4.95 -33.86 22.58
C PHE A 276 -3.92 -33.09 23.43
N THR A 277 -2.78 -32.75 22.85
CA THR A 277 -1.86 -31.76 23.44
C THR A 277 -2.50 -30.38 23.53
N ALA A 278 -1.98 -29.50 24.38
CA ALA A 278 -2.49 -28.14 24.50
C ALA A 278 -2.44 -27.38 23.15
N GLU A 279 -1.37 -27.56 22.37
CA GLU A 279 -1.21 -26.96 21.05
C GLU A 279 -2.24 -27.49 20.04
N ALA A 280 -2.43 -28.82 19.98
CA ALA A 280 -3.41 -29.45 19.09
C ALA A 280 -4.87 -29.08 19.47
N ALA A 281 -5.14 -28.90 20.77
CA ALA A 281 -6.43 -28.44 21.25
C ALA A 281 -6.74 -27.01 20.79
N VAL A 282 -5.78 -26.08 20.88
CA VAL A 282 -5.94 -24.70 20.40
C VAL A 282 -6.16 -24.66 18.89
N GLN A 283 -5.35 -25.40 18.11
CA GLN A 283 -5.52 -25.59 16.66
C GLN A 283 -6.95 -26.03 16.28
N LYS A 284 -7.46 -27.07 16.95
CA LYS A 284 -8.80 -27.60 16.65
C LYS A 284 -9.89 -26.57 16.92
N VAL A 285 -9.79 -25.84 18.03
CA VAL A 285 -10.75 -24.78 18.34
C VAL A 285 -10.67 -23.65 17.31
N ARG A 286 -9.46 -23.25 16.88
CA ARG A 286 -9.29 -22.25 15.81
C ARG A 286 -9.95 -22.70 14.51
N ARG A 287 -9.66 -23.91 14.04
CA ARG A 287 -10.24 -24.46 12.80
C ARG A 287 -11.77 -24.53 12.85
N GLN A 288 -12.34 -25.03 13.95
CA GLN A 288 -13.79 -25.11 14.10
C GLN A 288 -14.46 -23.74 14.17
N THR A 289 -13.83 -22.78 14.83
CA THR A 289 -14.32 -21.40 14.84
C THR A 289 -14.27 -20.82 13.43
N ARG A 290 -13.17 -20.99 12.70
CA ARG A 290 -13.04 -20.53 11.30
C ARG A 290 -14.12 -21.14 10.39
N GLU A 291 -14.34 -22.45 10.46
CA GLU A 291 -15.36 -23.14 9.65
C GLU A 291 -16.78 -22.62 9.93
N ARG A 292 -17.13 -22.38 11.19
CA ARG A 292 -18.44 -21.83 11.56
C ARG A 292 -18.62 -20.39 11.08
N PHE A 293 -17.57 -19.59 11.15
CA PHE A 293 -17.63 -18.19 10.73
C PHE A 293 -17.55 -18.04 9.20
N ALA A 294 -16.93 -18.96 8.47
CA ALA A 294 -16.94 -18.98 7.00
C ALA A 294 -18.35 -19.13 6.41
N GLN A 295 -19.29 -19.71 7.18
CA GLN A 295 -20.70 -19.85 6.79
C GLN A 295 -21.53 -18.58 7.07
N ILE A 296 -20.95 -17.58 7.75
CA ILE A 296 -21.64 -16.36 8.17
C ILE A 296 -21.11 -15.18 7.33
N GLY A 297 -21.99 -14.58 6.52
CA GLY A 297 -21.65 -13.48 5.61
C GLY A 297 -21.44 -12.10 6.25
N ASP A 298 -21.40 -12.00 7.58
CA ASP A 298 -21.37 -10.74 8.33
C ASP A 298 -19.93 -10.23 8.55
N GLN A 299 -19.65 -8.98 8.15
CA GLN A 299 -18.33 -8.35 8.27
C GLN A 299 -17.91 -8.05 9.72
N ILE A 300 -18.86 -7.77 10.63
CA ILE A 300 -18.54 -7.52 12.04
C ILE A 300 -18.02 -8.81 12.70
N LEU A 301 -18.62 -9.94 12.31
CA LEU A 301 -18.20 -11.25 12.78
C LEU A 301 -16.86 -11.70 12.17
N LYS A 302 -16.52 -11.24 10.96
CA LYS A 302 -15.19 -11.44 10.37
C LYS A 302 -14.08 -10.73 11.14
N GLY A 303 -14.29 -9.48 11.57
CA GLY A 303 -13.31 -8.77 12.41
C GLY A 303 -13.02 -9.49 13.73
N ARG A 304 -14.08 -9.95 14.41
CA ARG A 304 -13.96 -10.74 15.65
C ARG A 304 -13.28 -12.09 15.45
N LEU A 305 -13.44 -12.71 14.27
CA LEU A 305 -12.73 -13.94 13.93
C LEU A 305 -11.22 -13.69 13.87
N THR A 306 -10.78 -12.59 13.24
CA THR A 306 -9.37 -12.21 13.17
C THR A 306 -8.78 -12.02 14.58
N ASP A 307 -9.47 -11.32 15.48
CA ASP A 307 -9.01 -11.13 16.87
C ASP A 307 -8.86 -12.46 17.63
N LEU A 308 -9.78 -13.40 17.41
CA LEU A 308 -9.72 -14.75 17.98
C LEU A 308 -8.57 -15.58 17.39
N GLU A 309 -8.26 -15.40 16.11
CA GLU A 309 -7.15 -16.06 15.47
C GLU A 309 -5.80 -15.55 15.99
N ASP A 310 -5.67 -14.24 16.21
CA ASP A 310 -4.49 -13.59 16.76
C ASP A 310 -4.23 -14.05 18.21
N LEU A 311 -5.26 -14.05 19.06
CA LEU A 311 -5.16 -14.60 20.42
C LEU A 311 -4.80 -16.09 20.42
N GLY A 312 -5.32 -16.85 19.46
CA GLY A 312 -4.96 -18.25 19.26
C GLY A 312 -3.48 -18.44 18.91
N SER A 313 -2.94 -17.63 17.99
CA SER A 313 -1.52 -17.62 17.64
C SER A 313 -0.64 -17.24 18.83
N ARG A 314 -1.04 -16.25 19.62
CA ARG A 314 -0.32 -15.83 20.84
C ARG A 314 -0.33 -16.90 21.93
N LEU A 315 -1.46 -17.57 22.15
CA LEU A 315 -1.54 -18.68 23.10
C LEU A 315 -0.61 -19.83 22.70
N LEU A 316 -0.54 -20.15 21.39
CA LEU A 316 0.38 -21.16 20.86
C LEU A 316 1.84 -20.78 21.06
N LYS A 317 2.19 -19.49 20.94
CA LYS A 317 3.54 -18.98 21.27
C LYS A 317 3.89 -19.27 22.74
N HIS A 318 3.01 -18.93 23.68
CA HIS A 318 3.24 -19.21 25.10
C HIS A 318 3.31 -20.72 25.43
N LEU A 319 2.53 -21.54 24.72
CA LEU A 319 2.57 -23.01 24.88
C LEU A 319 3.86 -23.65 24.36
N SER A 320 4.39 -23.11 23.25
CA SER A 320 5.56 -23.65 22.57
C SER A 320 6.87 -23.48 23.37
N GLY A 321 6.87 -22.72 24.47
CA GLY A 321 8.02 -22.54 25.36
C GLY A 321 9.24 -21.85 24.71
N LYS A 322 9.14 -21.48 23.44
CA LYS A 322 10.06 -20.55 22.81
C LYS A 322 9.82 -19.20 23.46
N GLU A 323 10.62 -18.88 24.48
CA GLU A 323 10.95 -17.48 24.74
C GLU A 323 11.25 -16.87 23.38
N ALA A 324 10.65 -15.70 23.10
CA ALA A 324 10.97 -14.98 21.90
C ALA A 324 12.50 -14.94 21.82
N ILE A 325 13.08 -15.66 20.85
CA ILE A 325 14.42 -15.34 20.41
C ILE A 325 14.23 -13.92 19.95
N VAL A 326 14.63 -12.97 20.80
CA VAL A 326 14.71 -11.57 20.43
C VAL A 326 15.83 -11.58 19.41
N GLU A 327 15.49 -11.89 18.16
CA GLU A 327 16.36 -11.55 17.05
C GLU A 327 16.61 -10.07 17.22
N GLU A 328 17.89 -9.69 17.38
CA GLU A 328 18.28 -8.29 17.54
C GLU A 328 17.71 -7.54 16.34
N LEU A 329 16.69 -6.71 16.60
CA LEU A 329 16.06 -5.91 15.56
C LEU A 329 17.10 -4.91 15.06
N PRO A 330 17.42 -4.88 13.76
CA PRO A 330 18.28 -3.86 13.20
C PRO A 330 17.78 -2.46 13.55
N GLU A 331 18.71 -1.50 13.68
CA GLU A 331 18.33 -0.10 13.75
C GLU A 331 17.54 0.29 12.49
N SER A 332 16.38 0.93 12.68
CA SER A 332 15.44 1.28 11.60
C SER A 332 14.83 0.09 10.86
N THR A 333 14.21 -0.81 11.60
CA THR A 333 13.47 -1.96 11.07
C THR A 333 12.13 -1.56 10.44
N ILE A 334 11.86 -2.11 9.27
CA ILE A 334 10.53 -2.12 8.64
C ILE A 334 9.96 -3.53 8.77
N LEU A 335 8.88 -3.67 9.52
CA LEU A 335 8.21 -4.95 9.70
C LEU A 335 7.41 -5.30 8.45
N VAL A 336 7.62 -6.50 7.93
CA VAL A 336 6.98 -7.02 6.71
C VAL A 336 6.24 -8.29 7.10
N ALA A 337 4.92 -8.32 6.92
CA ALA A 337 4.11 -9.45 7.35
C ALA A 337 3.01 -9.78 6.33
N HIS A 338 2.54 -11.03 6.32
CA HIS A 338 1.33 -11.36 5.57
C HIS A 338 0.12 -10.64 6.17
N ASN A 339 -0.06 -10.79 7.48
CA ASN A 339 -0.98 -10.03 8.31
C ASN A 339 -0.28 -9.84 9.67
N LEU A 340 -0.67 -8.82 10.44
CA LEU A 340 -0.11 -8.55 11.76
C LEU A 340 -1.20 -8.05 12.71
N GLY A 341 -1.36 -8.75 13.83
CA GLY A 341 -2.27 -8.33 14.90
C GLY A 341 -1.70 -7.18 15.75
N PRO A 342 -2.54 -6.37 16.43
CA PRO A 342 -2.08 -5.30 17.31
C PRO A 342 -1.22 -5.83 18.47
N ALA A 343 -1.55 -7.01 19.00
CA ALA A 343 -0.78 -7.64 20.07
C ALA A 343 0.59 -8.13 19.60
N GLU A 344 0.72 -8.55 18.34
CA GLU A 344 1.98 -9.00 17.76
C GLU A 344 2.92 -7.83 17.48
N LEU A 345 2.39 -6.69 17.03
CA LEU A 345 3.17 -5.44 16.89
C LEU A 345 3.79 -5.00 18.23
N LEU A 346 3.10 -5.24 19.35
CA LEU A 346 3.57 -4.90 20.70
C LEU A 346 4.67 -5.83 21.23
N ASP A 347 4.86 -7.00 20.62
CA ASP A 347 5.94 -7.92 21.02
C ASP A 347 7.32 -7.43 20.54
N TYR A 348 7.36 -6.41 19.68
CA TYR A 348 8.58 -5.81 19.15
C TYR A 348 8.98 -4.55 19.94
N ASP A 349 10.28 -4.31 20.08
CA ASP A 349 10.76 -3.06 20.68
C ASP A 349 10.56 -1.88 19.71
N ARG A 350 9.57 -1.03 20.06
CA ARG A 350 9.17 0.18 19.31
C ARG A 350 10.31 1.12 18.93
N ARG A 351 11.44 1.11 19.64
CA ARG A 351 12.57 2.00 19.34
C ARG A 351 13.15 1.72 17.95
N PHE A 352 13.12 0.45 17.54
CA PHE A 352 13.73 -0.02 16.31
C PHE A 352 12.74 -0.04 15.13
N ILE A 353 11.44 -0.17 15.38
CA ILE A 353 10.42 -0.20 14.32
C ILE A 353 10.20 1.21 13.76
N LYS A 354 10.33 1.36 12.45
CA LYS A 354 10.15 2.63 11.72
C LYS A 354 9.11 2.57 10.61
N GLY A 355 8.59 1.40 10.27
CA GLY A 355 7.53 1.22 9.27
C GLY A 355 6.90 -0.17 9.34
N LEU A 356 5.70 -0.30 8.77
CA LEU A 356 4.98 -1.57 8.66
C LEU A 356 4.47 -1.76 7.23
N VAL A 357 4.66 -2.96 6.70
CA VAL A 357 4.25 -3.37 5.35
C VAL A 357 3.48 -4.68 5.42
N LEU A 358 2.23 -4.69 4.93
CA LEU A 358 1.32 -5.83 5.05
C LEU A 358 0.83 -6.37 3.70
N GLU A 359 0.86 -7.70 3.52
CA GLU A 359 0.30 -8.34 2.33
C GLU A 359 -1.23 -8.21 2.31
N GLU A 360 -1.86 -8.52 3.44
CA GLU A 360 -3.28 -8.35 3.71
C GLU A 360 -3.52 -7.18 4.67
N GLY A 361 -4.62 -6.46 4.47
CA GLY A 361 -5.00 -5.37 5.36
C GLY A 361 -6.43 -4.91 5.08
N VAL A 362 -7.28 -4.94 6.09
CA VAL A 362 -8.58 -4.28 6.06
C VAL A 362 -8.39 -2.90 6.67
N HIS A 363 -9.07 -1.86 6.17
CA HIS A 363 -9.01 -0.50 6.76
C HIS A 363 -9.39 -0.46 8.25
N THR A 364 -10.07 -1.49 8.76
CA THR A 364 -10.42 -1.67 10.17
C THR A 364 -9.38 -2.44 10.98
N ALA A 365 -8.22 -2.80 10.41
CA ALA A 365 -7.22 -3.59 11.12
C ALA A 365 -6.73 -2.79 12.33
N HIS A 366 -7.01 -3.30 13.53
CA HIS A 366 -6.65 -2.67 14.80
C HIS A 366 -5.14 -2.33 14.92
N VAL A 367 -4.29 -3.01 14.14
CA VAL A 367 -2.88 -2.70 14.00
C VAL A 367 -2.60 -1.30 13.41
N ALA A 368 -3.45 -0.80 12.50
CA ALA A 368 -3.31 0.53 11.91
C ALA A 368 -3.58 1.65 12.92
N ILE A 369 -4.59 1.47 13.78
CA ILE A 369 -4.90 2.39 14.89
C ILE A 369 -3.70 2.45 15.84
N LEU A 370 -3.15 1.29 16.20
CA LEU A 370 -1.98 1.22 17.06
C LEU A 370 -0.74 1.85 16.39
N ALA A 371 -0.46 1.53 15.13
CA ALA A 371 0.66 2.11 14.39
C ALA A 371 0.56 3.63 14.25
N ARG A 372 -0.66 4.17 14.09
CA ARG A 372 -0.92 5.62 14.09
C ARG A 372 -0.54 6.27 15.41
N SER A 373 -0.95 5.67 16.53
CA SER A 373 -0.58 6.16 17.87
C SER A 373 0.93 6.14 18.14
N LEU A 374 1.66 5.30 17.39
CA LEU A 374 3.11 5.14 17.46
C LEU A 374 3.86 5.95 16.39
N ASP A 375 3.16 6.70 15.54
CA ASP A 375 3.72 7.48 14.41
C ASP A 375 4.55 6.62 13.43
N ILE A 376 4.05 5.39 13.15
CA ILE A 376 4.70 4.43 12.25
C ILE A 376 3.95 4.39 10.91
N PRO A 377 4.57 4.72 9.77
CA PRO A 377 3.92 4.63 8.46
C PRO A 377 3.54 3.18 8.13
N VAL A 378 2.34 2.99 7.59
CA VAL A 378 1.80 1.67 7.28
C VAL A 378 1.27 1.63 5.85
N VAL A 379 1.79 0.70 5.05
CA VAL A 379 1.26 0.35 3.73
C VAL A 379 0.80 -1.10 3.77
N GLY A 380 -0.36 -1.40 3.19
CA GLY A 380 -0.70 -2.81 2.98
C GLY A 380 -1.66 -3.05 1.82
N ARG A 381 -2.25 -4.25 1.76
CA ARG A 381 -2.85 -4.80 0.52
C ARG A 381 -1.85 -4.89 -0.63
N LEU A 382 -0.67 -5.40 -0.33
CA LEU A 382 0.40 -5.64 -1.29
C LEU A 382 0.38 -7.13 -1.66
N PRO A 383 -0.38 -7.57 -2.66
CA PRO A 383 -0.50 -8.98 -2.98
C PRO A 383 0.88 -9.57 -3.30
N LEU A 384 1.15 -10.77 -2.78
CA LEU A 384 2.43 -11.46 -2.95
C LEU A 384 3.60 -10.69 -2.33
N LEU A 385 3.39 -9.83 -1.32
CA LEU A 385 4.46 -9.06 -0.66
C LEU A 385 5.65 -9.94 -0.26
N LEU A 386 5.38 -11.09 0.36
CA LEU A 386 6.44 -12.02 0.81
C LEU A 386 7.17 -12.71 -0.34
N THR A 387 6.66 -12.66 -1.57
CA THR A 387 7.42 -13.09 -2.75
C THR A 387 8.37 -12.02 -3.24
N HIS A 388 8.12 -10.74 -2.93
CA HIS A 388 8.89 -9.58 -3.41
C HIS A 388 9.96 -9.12 -2.41
N VAL A 389 9.68 -9.21 -1.11
CA VAL A 389 10.55 -8.70 -0.03
C VAL A 389 11.17 -9.82 0.79
N GLU A 390 12.48 -9.71 1.07
CA GLU A 390 13.24 -10.62 1.93
C GLU A 390 13.77 -9.93 3.18
N GLY A 391 14.09 -10.70 4.22
CA GLY A 391 14.71 -10.16 5.43
C GLY A 391 16.10 -9.60 5.10
N GLY A 392 16.34 -8.35 5.50
CA GLY A 392 17.58 -7.63 5.21
C GLY A 392 17.51 -6.66 4.01
N ASP A 393 16.46 -6.71 3.20
CA ASP A 393 16.28 -5.77 2.07
C ASP A 393 16.17 -4.32 2.55
N ILE A 394 16.67 -3.37 1.76
CA ILE A 394 16.44 -1.96 2.02
C ILE A 394 15.08 -1.59 1.45
N LEU A 395 14.20 -1.04 2.28
CA LEU A 395 12.87 -0.60 1.86
C LEU A 395 12.74 0.92 2.03
N ILE A 396 12.10 1.55 1.04
CA ILE A 396 11.46 2.86 1.21
C ILE A 396 9.98 2.60 1.34
N VAL A 397 9.38 3.00 2.45
CA VAL A 397 7.94 2.88 2.67
C VAL A 397 7.37 4.28 2.68
N ASP A 398 6.58 4.59 1.65
CA ASP A 398 5.81 5.82 1.56
C ASP A 398 4.35 5.52 1.89
N GLY A 399 4.05 5.65 3.17
CA GLY A 399 2.72 5.54 3.72
C GLY A 399 1.76 6.60 3.19
N ALA A 400 2.21 7.74 2.67
CA ALA A 400 1.29 8.73 2.10
C ALA A 400 0.79 8.31 0.71
N GLU A 401 1.69 7.82 -0.14
CA GLU A 401 1.38 7.36 -1.51
C GLU A 401 0.94 5.89 -1.56
N GLY A 402 1.06 5.16 -0.45
CA GLY A 402 0.79 3.72 -0.40
C GLY A 402 1.79 2.91 -1.22
N THR A 403 3.04 3.35 -1.32
CA THR A 403 4.08 2.69 -2.14
C THR A 403 5.20 2.13 -1.29
N VAL A 404 5.77 1.01 -1.75
CA VAL A 404 6.95 0.39 -1.16
C VAL A 404 7.98 0.14 -2.24
N VAL A 405 9.17 0.71 -2.09
CA VAL A 405 10.31 0.47 -2.99
C VAL A 405 11.25 -0.52 -2.32
N VAL A 406 11.46 -1.67 -2.95
CA VAL A 406 12.36 -2.73 -2.51
C VAL A 406 13.71 -2.56 -3.20
N ASN A 407 14.78 -2.55 -2.42
CA ASN A 407 16.16 -2.36 -2.88
C ASN A 407 16.28 -1.14 -3.82
N PRO A 408 16.02 0.08 -3.29
CA PRO A 408 16.01 1.31 -4.08
C PRO A 408 17.37 1.58 -4.72
N ASP A 409 17.35 2.07 -5.95
CA ASP A 409 18.55 2.60 -6.58
C ASP A 409 19.05 3.87 -5.85
N PRO A 410 20.31 4.32 -6.08
CA PRO A 410 20.85 5.49 -5.39
C PRO A 410 20.05 6.76 -5.59
N LYS A 411 19.32 6.91 -6.71
CA LYS A 411 18.50 8.09 -7.00
C LYS A 411 17.23 8.06 -6.16
N ALA A 412 16.51 6.94 -6.16
CA ALA A 412 15.32 6.72 -5.35
C ALA A 412 15.61 6.89 -3.86
N PHE A 413 16.77 6.39 -3.39
CA PHE A 413 17.21 6.58 -2.01
C PHE A 413 17.42 8.08 -1.68
N GLN A 414 18.11 8.84 -2.55
CA GLN A 414 18.34 10.27 -2.34
C GLN A 414 17.03 11.08 -2.36
N ASP A 415 16.13 10.76 -3.28
CA ASP A 415 14.85 11.45 -3.41
C ASP A 415 13.96 11.22 -2.17
N ALA A 416 13.91 9.98 -1.67
CA ALA A 416 13.21 9.67 -0.42
C ALA A 416 13.85 10.36 0.79
N HIS A 417 15.18 10.42 0.87
CA HIS A 417 15.88 11.11 1.95
C HIS A 417 15.61 12.62 1.94
N LYS A 418 15.57 13.26 0.76
CA LYS A 418 15.16 14.66 0.61
C LYS A 418 13.72 14.87 1.04
N LYS A 419 12.81 13.97 0.65
CA LYS A 419 11.39 14.01 1.04
C LYS A 419 11.21 13.91 2.55
N MET A 420 11.92 12.99 3.21
CA MET A 420 11.96 12.87 4.68
C MET A 420 12.45 14.17 5.36
N LYS A 421 13.51 14.78 4.81
CA LYS A 421 14.05 16.04 5.34
C LYS A 421 13.05 17.19 5.24
N HIS A 422 12.41 17.36 4.07
CA HIS A 422 11.40 18.38 3.86
C HIS A 422 10.20 18.18 4.80
N LEU A 423 9.74 16.95 5.01
CA LEU A 423 8.65 16.67 5.94
C LEU A 423 8.99 17.06 7.38
N LYS A 424 10.22 16.81 7.83
CA LYS A 424 10.69 17.27 9.16
C LYS A 424 10.77 18.79 9.25
N GLU A 425 11.32 19.45 8.23
CA GLU A 425 11.39 20.92 8.17
C GLU A 425 9.98 21.53 8.18
N ARG A 426 9.02 20.92 7.47
CA ARG A 426 7.60 21.29 7.47
C ARG A 426 6.97 21.15 8.85
N GLN A 427 7.21 20.07 9.58
CA GLN A 427 6.68 19.90 10.94
C GLN A 427 7.19 20.98 11.89
N VAL A 428 8.46 21.39 11.76
CA VAL A 428 9.03 22.50 12.56
C VAL A 428 8.36 23.82 12.20
N ILE A 429 8.26 24.13 10.91
CA ILE A 429 7.59 25.36 10.44
C ILE A 429 6.13 25.40 10.89
N ASN A 430 5.40 24.28 10.76
CA ASN A 430 4.00 24.18 11.17
C ASN A 430 3.83 24.48 12.66
N LYS A 431 4.72 23.98 13.51
CA LYS A 431 4.72 24.30 14.95
C LYS A 431 4.97 25.79 15.20
N GLU A 432 5.93 26.40 14.51
CA GLU A 432 6.23 27.84 14.66
C GLU A 432 5.09 28.76 14.21
N ILE A 433 4.34 28.37 13.17
CA ILE A 433 3.23 29.17 12.64
C ILE A 433 1.88 28.79 13.25
N ALA A 434 1.77 27.66 13.96
CA ALA A 434 0.52 27.18 14.56
C ALA A 434 -0.10 28.26 15.45
N GLU A 435 0.68 28.86 16.33
CA GLU A 435 0.22 29.85 17.31
C GLU A 435 -0.20 31.21 16.69
N LYS A 436 0.22 31.51 15.45
CA LYS A 436 -0.10 32.79 14.80
C LYS A 436 -1.52 32.77 14.23
N PRO A 437 -2.31 33.86 14.36
CA PRO A 437 -3.59 33.96 13.66
C PRO A 437 -3.38 33.94 12.15
N CYS A 438 -4.25 33.27 11.41
CA CYS A 438 -4.18 33.21 9.95
C CYS A 438 -4.70 34.53 9.35
N GLN A 439 -3.80 35.52 9.22
CA GLN A 439 -4.11 36.84 8.68
C GLN A 439 -2.99 37.36 7.79
N THR A 440 -3.33 38.23 6.85
CA THR A 440 -2.37 38.91 5.96
C THR A 440 -1.54 39.94 6.72
N VAL A 441 -0.51 40.50 6.07
CA VAL A 441 0.31 41.60 6.63
C VAL A 441 -0.57 42.82 6.96
N ASP A 442 -1.65 43.02 6.20
CA ASP A 442 -2.64 44.07 6.42
C ASP A 442 -3.64 43.77 7.55
N GLY A 443 -3.52 42.63 8.23
CA GLY A 443 -4.41 42.20 9.31
C GLY A 443 -5.77 41.66 8.85
N ILE A 444 -5.93 41.36 7.56
CA ILE A 444 -7.18 40.79 7.02
C ILE A 444 -7.19 39.28 7.32
N PRO A 445 -8.20 38.78 8.06
CA PRO A 445 -8.28 37.37 8.45
C PRO A 445 -8.61 36.48 7.24
N ILE A 446 -7.90 35.36 7.12
CA ILE A 446 -8.09 34.36 6.07
C ILE A 446 -8.47 33.03 6.70
N SER A 447 -9.61 32.50 6.28
CA SER A 447 -10.13 31.21 6.69
C SER A 447 -9.41 30.08 5.94
N LEU A 448 -8.77 29.19 6.69
CA LEU A 448 -8.17 27.96 6.19
C LEU A 448 -8.87 26.75 6.78
N SER A 449 -9.37 25.90 5.91
CA SER A 449 -10.02 24.63 6.25
C SER A 449 -9.36 23.46 5.52
N LEU A 450 -9.60 22.26 6.02
CA LEU A 450 -9.11 21.02 5.45
C LEU A 450 -10.02 20.49 4.33
N ASN A 451 -9.40 20.05 3.23
CA ASN A 451 -10.01 19.20 2.22
C ASN A 451 -9.64 17.73 2.54
N ALA A 452 -10.63 16.94 2.92
CA ALA A 452 -10.46 15.56 3.38
C ALA A 452 -11.29 14.59 2.52
N GLY A 453 -10.80 13.35 2.37
CA GLY A 453 -11.55 12.24 1.78
C GLY A 453 -11.54 10.98 2.63
N LEU A 454 -10.66 10.93 3.63
CA LEU A 454 -10.47 9.80 4.52
C LEU A 454 -10.37 10.26 5.97
N PRO A 455 -10.72 9.42 6.97
CA PRO A 455 -10.54 9.75 8.40
C PRO A 455 -9.09 10.09 8.76
N ILE A 456 -8.14 9.52 8.03
CA ILE A 456 -6.72 9.78 8.24
C ILE A 456 -6.39 11.26 8.03
N ASP A 457 -7.03 11.96 7.09
CA ASP A 457 -6.72 13.36 6.78
C ASP A 457 -6.98 14.30 7.98
N LEU A 458 -7.87 13.91 8.91
CA LEU A 458 -8.30 14.74 10.03
C LEU A 458 -7.20 14.98 11.09
N HIS A 459 -6.11 14.20 11.10
CA HIS A 459 -4.98 14.47 12.01
C HIS A 459 -4.40 15.87 11.85
N HIS A 460 -4.48 16.46 10.65
CA HIS A 460 -4.00 17.81 10.41
C HIS A 460 -4.78 18.90 11.16
N LEU A 461 -6.02 18.61 11.62
CA LEU A 461 -6.78 19.51 12.49
C LEU A 461 -6.13 19.64 13.87
N ASP A 462 -5.36 18.65 14.32
CA ASP A 462 -4.63 18.70 15.59
C ASP A 462 -3.26 19.37 15.45
N GLU A 463 -2.68 19.39 14.23
CA GLU A 463 -1.36 19.97 13.96
C GLU A 463 -1.38 21.49 13.78
N LEU A 464 -2.44 22.02 13.17
CA LEU A 464 -2.62 23.43 12.85
C LEU A 464 -4.03 23.87 13.26
N PRO A 465 -4.22 25.09 13.80
CA PRO A 465 -5.55 25.60 14.10
C PRO A 465 -6.28 25.99 12.80
N LEU A 466 -6.88 24.99 12.17
CA LEU A 466 -7.76 25.13 11.02
C LEU A 466 -9.19 25.40 11.49
N GLU A 467 -10.00 26.07 10.66
CA GLU A 467 -11.39 26.37 11.03
C GLU A 467 -12.26 25.11 11.03
N GLY A 468 -11.92 24.12 10.22
CA GLY A 468 -12.56 22.81 10.19
C GLY A 468 -12.34 22.10 8.87
N VAL A 469 -13.30 21.28 8.46
CA VAL A 469 -13.27 20.55 7.18
C VAL A 469 -14.16 21.26 6.18
N GLY A 470 -13.54 22.02 5.27
CA GLY A 470 -14.25 22.82 4.27
C GLY A 470 -14.79 21.98 3.11
N LEU A 471 -14.26 20.78 2.92
CA LEU A 471 -14.76 19.80 1.97
C LEU A 471 -14.41 18.38 2.43
N TYR A 472 -15.43 17.57 2.73
CA TYR A 472 -15.29 16.13 2.92
C TYR A 472 -15.85 15.39 1.69
N ARG A 473 -14.97 14.66 0.99
CA ARG A 473 -15.31 13.86 -0.20
C ARG A 473 -15.87 12.51 0.22
N THR A 474 -17.17 12.30 -0.01
CA THR A 474 -17.85 11.06 0.41
C THR A 474 -17.59 9.89 -0.52
N GLU A 475 -16.99 10.10 -1.69
CA GLU A 475 -16.79 9.07 -2.70
C GLU A 475 -15.67 8.09 -2.36
N ILE A 476 -14.61 8.55 -1.69
CA ILE A 476 -13.41 7.73 -1.44
C ILE A 476 -13.74 6.50 -0.58
N PRO A 477 -14.48 6.62 0.55
CA PRO A 477 -14.90 5.45 1.32
C PRO A 477 -15.81 4.48 0.55
N PHE A 478 -16.53 4.96 -0.47
CA PHE A 478 -17.40 4.13 -1.30
C PHE A 478 -16.56 3.35 -2.31
N MET A 479 -15.60 3.99 -2.98
CA MET A 479 -14.69 3.36 -3.94
C MET A 479 -13.84 2.24 -3.34
N MET A 480 -13.50 2.34 -2.06
CA MET A 480 -12.67 1.33 -1.37
C MET A 480 -13.46 0.07 -0.93
N ARG A 481 -14.79 0.05 -1.11
CA ARG A 481 -15.64 -1.08 -0.72
C ARG A 481 -15.97 -1.97 -1.91
N SER A 482 -16.27 -3.23 -1.62
CA SER A 482 -16.72 -4.21 -2.62
C SER A 482 -18.22 -4.09 -2.95
N SER A 483 -18.98 -3.33 -2.16
CA SER A 483 -20.42 -3.11 -2.33
C SER A 483 -20.82 -1.72 -1.83
N PHE A 484 -21.94 -1.21 -2.34
CA PHE A 484 -22.51 0.07 -1.87
C PHE A 484 -22.80 -0.01 -0.36
N PRO A 485 -22.28 0.92 0.46
CA PRO A 485 -22.49 0.88 1.90
C PRO A 485 -23.94 1.19 2.24
N ASP A 486 -24.55 0.39 3.11
CA ASP A 486 -25.90 0.65 3.60
C ASP A 486 -25.92 1.87 4.55
N VAL A 487 -27.12 2.28 4.97
CA VAL A 487 -27.28 3.45 5.84
C VAL A 487 -26.47 3.31 7.12
N LYS A 488 -26.44 2.12 7.74
CA LYS A 488 -25.70 1.90 8.99
C LYS A 488 -24.19 2.06 8.78
N ALA A 489 -23.63 1.43 7.75
CA ALA A 489 -22.21 1.54 7.44
C ALA A 489 -21.81 2.98 7.11
N GLN A 490 -22.65 3.73 6.40
CA GLN A 490 -22.42 5.14 6.13
C GLN A 490 -22.52 6.00 7.41
N THR A 491 -23.50 5.74 8.28
CA THR A 491 -23.66 6.46 9.56
C THR A 491 -22.39 6.32 10.40
N GLU A 492 -21.83 5.13 10.52
CA GLU A 492 -20.60 4.92 11.31
C GLU A 492 -19.40 5.64 10.70
N ILE A 493 -19.27 5.68 9.37
CA ILE A 493 -18.22 6.48 8.71
C ILE A 493 -18.39 7.97 9.07
N TYR A 494 -19.60 8.52 8.94
CA TYR A 494 -19.80 9.95 9.17
C TYR A 494 -19.69 10.33 10.65
N LYS A 495 -20.09 9.45 11.58
CA LYS A 495 -19.87 9.65 13.02
C LYS A 495 -18.38 9.71 13.33
N ASP A 496 -17.61 8.76 12.82
CA ASP A 496 -16.16 8.71 13.00
C ASP A 496 -15.51 10.03 12.56
N ILE A 497 -15.90 10.55 11.39
CA ILE A 497 -15.43 11.86 10.89
C ILE A 497 -15.84 13.01 11.81
N LEU A 498 -17.10 13.06 12.26
CA LEU A 498 -17.60 14.11 13.14
C LEU A 498 -16.98 14.06 14.54
N GLU A 499 -16.64 12.88 15.05
CA GLU A 499 -15.97 12.70 16.34
C GLU A 499 -14.52 13.19 16.27
N HIS A 500 -13.79 12.81 15.22
CA HIS A 500 -12.42 13.29 14.96
C HIS A 500 -12.36 14.80 14.73
N ALA A 501 -13.37 15.38 14.06
CA ALA A 501 -13.46 16.82 13.87
C ALA A 501 -13.80 17.60 15.15
N LYS A 502 -14.21 16.92 16.24
CA LYS A 502 -14.56 17.51 17.54
C LYS A 502 -15.64 18.59 17.40
N GLU A 503 -15.29 19.85 17.66
CA GLU A 503 -16.17 21.03 17.57
C GLU A 503 -16.08 21.72 16.20
N HIS A 504 -15.12 21.33 15.36
CA HIS A 504 -14.93 21.96 14.06
C HIS A 504 -16.05 21.56 13.08
N PRO A 505 -16.60 22.51 12.30
CA PRO A 505 -17.59 22.22 11.27
C PRO A 505 -17.03 21.32 10.16
N VAL A 506 -17.88 20.45 9.63
CA VAL A 506 -17.57 19.56 8.51
C VAL A 506 -18.58 19.74 7.39
N THR A 507 -18.10 20.13 6.21
CA THR A 507 -18.89 20.26 4.99
C THR A 507 -18.86 18.97 4.19
N PHE A 508 -19.93 18.19 4.23
CA PHE A 508 -20.07 16.94 3.49
C PHE A 508 -20.53 17.22 2.06
N ARG A 509 -19.73 16.78 1.08
CA ARG A 509 -20.16 16.77 -0.31
C ARG A 509 -20.93 15.48 -0.60
N THR A 510 -22.14 15.61 -1.13
CA THR A 510 -22.91 14.43 -1.55
C THR A 510 -22.19 13.69 -2.69
N LEU A 511 -22.52 12.43 -2.87
CA LEU A 511 -21.78 11.50 -3.73
C LEU A 511 -21.57 12.00 -5.18
N ASP A 512 -20.31 12.29 -5.53
CA ASP A 512 -19.79 12.71 -6.84
C ASP A 512 -19.09 11.54 -7.57
N ILE A 513 -19.89 10.55 -7.98
CA ILE A 513 -19.42 9.37 -8.73
C ILE A 513 -19.88 9.39 -10.18
N GLY A 514 -19.22 8.60 -11.04
CA GLY A 514 -19.40 8.67 -12.49
C GLY A 514 -18.29 9.49 -13.15
N GLY A 515 -18.15 9.38 -14.46
CA GLY A 515 -16.98 9.91 -15.15
C GLY A 515 -15.76 9.00 -15.00
N ASP A 516 -14.67 9.58 -14.48
CA ASP A 516 -13.40 8.93 -14.14
C ASP A 516 -13.46 8.09 -12.84
N LYS A 517 -14.44 8.36 -11.96
CA LYS A 517 -14.58 7.74 -10.64
C LYS A 517 -15.49 6.52 -10.69
N ILE A 518 -14.90 5.38 -11.05
CA ILE A 518 -15.62 4.11 -11.23
C ILE A 518 -15.72 3.35 -9.90
N VAL A 519 -16.94 2.99 -9.51
CA VAL A 519 -17.22 2.08 -8.38
C VAL A 519 -17.57 0.67 -8.91
N PRO A 520 -16.92 -0.42 -8.43
CA PRO A 520 -17.02 -1.75 -9.05
C PRO A 520 -18.43 -2.36 -9.09
N TYR A 521 -19.30 -1.93 -8.18
CA TYR A 521 -20.63 -2.51 -7.93
C TYR A 521 -21.78 -1.67 -8.50
N MET A 522 -21.51 -0.56 -9.20
CA MET A 522 -22.56 0.16 -9.94
C MET A 522 -22.57 -0.21 -11.41
N TRP A 523 -23.72 0.06 -12.06
CA TRP A 523 -23.91 -0.14 -13.49
C TRP A 523 -22.85 0.65 -14.28
N ARG A 524 -22.07 -0.05 -15.09
CA ARG A 524 -21.19 0.59 -16.08
C ARG A 524 -22.06 1.04 -17.25
N ILE A 525 -22.28 2.34 -17.38
CA ILE A 525 -22.72 2.92 -18.65
C ILE A 525 -21.45 3.29 -19.40
N GLN A 526 -21.23 2.71 -20.57
CA GLN A 526 -20.21 3.20 -21.49
C GLN A 526 -20.71 4.55 -22.00
N ASP A 527 -20.10 5.62 -21.50
CA ASP A 527 -20.33 6.98 -21.96
C ASP A 527 -19.13 7.39 -22.83
N GLU A 528 -19.39 7.97 -24.00
CA GLU A 528 -18.32 8.48 -24.87
C GLU A 528 -17.59 9.67 -24.24
N ASN A 529 -18.30 10.45 -23.41
CA ASN A 529 -17.75 11.62 -22.74
C ASN A 529 -18.08 11.57 -21.24
N PRO A 530 -17.42 10.69 -20.46
CA PRO A 530 -17.76 10.45 -19.06
C PRO A 530 -17.73 11.73 -18.19
N VAL A 531 -16.84 12.67 -18.52
CA VAL A 531 -16.70 13.96 -17.85
C VAL A 531 -17.95 14.85 -17.98
N LEU A 532 -18.58 14.86 -19.16
CA LEU A 532 -19.80 15.62 -19.45
C LEU A 532 -21.09 14.83 -19.17
N GLY A 533 -20.94 13.55 -18.82
CA GLY A 533 -21.99 12.54 -18.85
C GLY A 533 -22.79 12.37 -17.57
N TRP A 534 -23.23 11.13 -17.35
CA TRP A 534 -24.05 10.72 -16.21
C TRP A 534 -23.21 10.56 -14.93
N ARG A 535 -22.99 11.68 -14.20
CA ARG A 535 -22.22 11.72 -12.96
C ARG A 535 -22.86 12.58 -11.87
N ALA A 536 -22.39 12.40 -10.63
CA ALA A 536 -22.67 13.23 -9.47
C ALA A 536 -24.17 13.46 -9.24
N ILE A 537 -24.63 14.73 -9.20
CA ILE A 537 -26.03 15.05 -8.91
C ILE A 537 -27.01 14.38 -9.88
N ARG A 538 -26.63 14.22 -11.15
CA ARG A 538 -27.47 13.60 -12.18
C ARG A 538 -27.77 12.14 -11.86
N VAL A 539 -26.73 11.39 -11.45
CA VAL A 539 -26.87 9.99 -11.02
C VAL A 539 -27.84 9.89 -9.85
N VAL A 540 -27.66 10.75 -8.84
CA VAL A 540 -28.43 10.63 -7.60
C VAL A 540 -29.83 11.23 -7.70
N LEU A 541 -30.11 12.11 -8.67
CA LEU A 541 -31.46 12.55 -9.03
C LEU A 541 -32.21 11.49 -9.84
N ASP A 542 -31.54 10.77 -10.75
CA ASP A 542 -32.14 9.66 -11.52
C ASP A 542 -32.29 8.39 -10.67
N LYS A 543 -31.44 8.22 -9.65
CA LYS A 543 -31.49 7.14 -8.67
C LYS A 543 -31.61 7.71 -7.24
N PRO A 544 -32.77 8.28 -6.86
CA PRO A 544 -32.97 8.95 -5.57
C PRO A 544 -32.65 8.10 -4.34
N ALA A 545 -32.76 6.77 -4.46
CA ALA A 545 -32.42 5.86 -3.37
C ALA A 545 -30.98 6.04 -2.86
N ILE A 546 -30.04 6.35 -3.75
CA ILE A 546 -28.63 6.59 -3.41
C ILE A 546 -28.52 7.84 -2.52
N LEU A 547 -29.07 8.97 -3.00
CA LEU A 547 -29.05 10.23 -2.25
C LEU A 547 -29.77 10.11 -0.91
N ARG A 548 -30.96 9.52 -0.90
CA ARG A 548 -31.79 9.39 0.30
C ARG A 548 -31.14 8.51 1.37
N GLN A 549 -30.46 7.43 0.98
CA GLN A 549 -29.69 6.62 1.92
C GLN A 549 -28.52 7.41 2.51
N GLN A 550 -27.80 8.17 1.69
CA GLN A 550 -26.70 9.02 2.14
C GLN A 550 -27.16 10.12 3.10
N ILE A 551 -28.24 10.83 2.77
CA ILE A 551 -28.81 11.87 3.63
C ILE A 551 -29.24 11.26 4.96
N ARG A 552 -29.93 10.12 4.95
CA ARG A 552 -30.38 9.45 6.17
C ARG A 552 -29.20 9.12 7.08
N ALA A 553 -28.11 8.61 6.50
CA ALA A 553 -26.90 8.31 7.24
C ALA A 553 -26.24 9.57 7.84
N LEU A 554 -26.19 10.67 7.08
CA LEU A 554 -25.66 11.95 7.56
C LEU A 554 -26.49 12.53 8.72
N ILE A 555 -27.82 12.53 8.61
CA ILE A 555 -28.73 12.97 9.69
C ILE A 555 -28.52 12.13 10.95
N GLN A 556 -28.42 10.80 10.81
CA GLN A 556 -28.20 9.88 11.93
C GLN A 556 -26.80 10.01 12.56
N ALA A 557 -25.82 10.53 11.82
CA ALA A 557 -24.46 10.73 12.29
C ALA A 557 -24.23 12.08 12.99
N SER A 558 -25.06 13.08 12.69
CA SER A 558 -24.94 14.45 13.22
C SER A 558 -25.88 14.85 14.37
N PRO A 559 -26.33 13.99 15.32
CA PRO A 559 -27.17 14.45 16.44
C PRO A 559 -26.51 15.58 17.23
N GLY A 560 -27.22 16.70 17.43
CA GLY A 560 -26.71 17.82 18.21
C GLY A 560 -25.60 18.64 17.53
N LYS A 561 -25.25 18.35 16.26
CA LYS A 561 -24.26 19.10 15.47
C LYS A 561 -24.89 19.80 14.26
N GLU A 562 -24.23 20.85 13.75
CA GLU A 562 -24.59 21.47 12.47
C GLU A 562 -24.20 20.51 11.33
N LEU A 563 -25.14 20.22 10.42
CA LEU A 563 -24.87 19.44 9.22
C LEU A 563 -24.73 20.37 8.01
N ARG A 564 -23.52 20.49 7.45
CA ARG A 564 -23.27 21.26 6.22
C ARG A 564 -23.25 20.33 5.02
N LEU A 565 -24.18 20.54 4.09
CA LEU A 565 -24.32 19.74 2.86
C LEU A 565 -23.91 20.55 1.64
N LEU A 566 -23.10 19.95 0.78
CA LEU A 566 -22.65 20.54 -0.47
C LEU A 566 -23.04 19.65 -1.65
N PHE A 567 -23.80 20.19 -2.60
CA PHE A 567 -24.20 19.46 -3.80
C PHE A 567 -23.22 19.73 -4.98
N PRO A 568 -22.59 18.68 -5.54
CA PRO A 568 -21.73 18.78 -6.72
C PRO A 568 -22.53 18.90 -8.02
N MET A 569 -21.90 19.38 -9.09
CA MET A 569 -22.32 19.30 -10.50
C MET A 569 -23.70 19.91 -10.78
N ILE A 570 -24.12 20.90 -9.98
CA ILE A 570 -25.36 21.64 -10.23
C ILE A 570 -25.16 22.51 -11.47
N SER A 571 -25.91 22.21 -12.52
CA SER A 571 -25.91 22.94 -13.79
C SER A 571 -27.11 23.87 -13.93
N ASP A 572 -28.22 23.54 -13.25
CA ASP A 572 -29.45 24.30 -13.23
C ASP A 572 -30.05 24.38 -11.82
N ILE A 573 -30.66 25.52 -11.46
CA ILE A 573 -31.25 25.71 -10.13
C ILE A 573 -32.36 24.69 -9.79
N SER A 574 -33.05 24.14 -10.80
CA SER A 574 -34.06 23.11 -10.56
C SER A 574 -33.47 21.80 -10.04
N GLU A 575 -32.23 21.46 -10.41
CA GLU A 575 -31.51 20.29 -9.87
C GLU A 575 -31.24 20.47 -8.38
N TYR A 576 -30.78 21.67 -7.97
CA TYR A 576 -30.57 22.01 -6.57
C TYR A 576 -31.87 21.91 -5.76
N ARG A 577 -32.97 22.49 -6.26
CA ARG A 577 -34.27 22.44 -5.58
C ARG A 577 -34.76 21.00 -5.40
N LYS A 578 -34.60 20.13 -6.41
CA LYS A 578 -34.94 18.70 -6.31
C LYS A 578 -34.08 18.00 -5.26
N ALA A 579 -32.77 18.23 -5.27
CA ALA A 579 -31.85 17.64 -4.30
C ALA A 579 -32.16 18.07 -2.86
N ARG A 580 -32.40 19.37 -2.66
CA ARG A 580 -32.84 19.93 -1.36
C ARG A 580 -34.16 19.32 -0.91
N ALA A 581 -35.13 19.15 -1.80
CA ALA A 581 -36.40 18.51 -1.47
C ALA A 581 -36.22 17.09 -0.92
N TYR A 582 -35.27 16.30 -1.45
CA TYR A 582 -34.95 14.99 -0.88
C TYR A 582 -34.35 15.08 0.53
N VAL A 583 -33.56 16.11 0.83
CA VAL A 583 -33.07 16.34 2.19
C VAL A 583 -34.20 16.65 3.16
N GLU A 584 -35.08 17.59 2.79
CA GLU A 584 -36.21 17.98 3.62
C GLU A 584 -37.19 16.82 3.87
N GLN A 585 -37.37 15.94 2.88
CA GLN A 585 -38.16 14.72 3.02
C GLN A 585 -37.55 13.73 4.03
N GLU A 586 -36.24 13.47 3.96
CA GLU A 586 -35.59 12.57 4.93
C GLU A 586 -35.48 13.19 6.33
N LEU A 587 -35.37 14.52 6.43
CA LEU A 587 -35.43 15.24 7.71
C LEU A 587 -36.82 15.15 8.34
N THR A 588 -37.88 15.31 7.55
CA THR A 588 -39.27 15.13 8.00
C THR A 588 -39.50 13.70 8.48
N ARG A 589 -39.03 12.70 7.70
CA ARG A 589 -39.07 11.30 8.11
C ARG A 589 -38.34 11.03 9.43
N ALA A 590 -37.15 11.63 9.62
CA ALA A 590 -36.39 11.47 10.86
C ALA A 590 -37.11 12.07 12.07
N ARG A 591 -37.77 13.22 11.89
CA ARG A 591 -38.63 13.84 12.91
C ARG A 591 -39.82 12.96 13.27
N GLU A 592 -40.53 12.42 12.29
CA GLU A 592 -41.69 11.54 12.51
C GLU A 592 -41.33 10.20 13.17
N GLY A 593 -40.08 9.75 13.00
CA GLY A 593 -39.57 8.51 13.59
C GLY A 593 -38.85 8.68 14.92
N ASP A 594 -38.95 9.85 15.58
CA ASP A 594 -38.25 10.20 16.83
C ASP A 594 -36.73 9.94 16.80
N ALA A 595 -36.11 10.07 15.63
CA ALA A 595 -34.66 9.89 15.48
C ALA A 595 -33.92 11.14 16.00
N PRO A 596 -32.74 11.00 16.63
CA PRO A 596 -31.89 12.13 16.99
C PRO A 596 -31.53 12.98 15.76
N LEU A 597 -31.65 14.31 15.87
CA LEU A 597 -31.54 15.24 14.73
C LEU A 597 -30.31 16.16 14.85
N PRO A 598 -29.78 16.66 13.72
CA PRO A 598 -28.88 17.81 13.71
C PRO A 598 -29.54 19.05 14.30
N THR A 599 -28.73 19.95 14.86
CA THR A 599 -29.22 21.26 15.36
C THR A 599 -29.71 22.14 14.22
N SER A 600 -29.04 22.07 13.07
CA SER A 600 -29.40 22.79 11.85
C SER A 600 -28.79 22.11 10.63
N ILE A 601 -29.35 22.38 9.45
CA ILE A 601 -28.78 21.97 8.17
C ILE A 601 -28.48 23.22 7.35
N SER A 602 -27.21 23.37 6.95
CA SER A 602 -26.74 24.41 6.07
C SER A 602 -26.56 23.83 4.67
N TYR A 603 -27.22 24.43 3.69
CA TYR A 603 -27.20 24.00 2.30
C TYR A 603 -26.22 24.83 1.47
N GLY A 604 -25.36 24.17 0.71
CA GLY A 604 -24.45 24.81 -0.22
C GLY A 604 -24.42 24.13 -1.57
N VAL A 605 -23.88 24.85 -2.55
CA VAL A 605 -23.64 24.33 -3.91
C VAL A 605 -22.17 24.42 -4.25
N MET A 606 -21.65 23.37 -4.87
CA MET A 606 -20.34 23.37 -5.48
C MET A 606 -20.45 24.07 -6.83
N LEU A 607 -19.87 25.27 -6.95
CA LEU A 607 -19.85 26.04 -8.18
C LEU A 607 -18.73 25.48 -9.07
N GLU A 608 -19.11 24.57 -9.95
CA GLU A 608 -18.18 23.89 -10.85
C GLU A 608 -18.68 23.76 -12.30
N VAL A 609 -19.96 24.03 -12.58
CA VAL A 609 -20.50 24.06 -13.95
C VAL A 609 -20.76 25.52 -14.35
N PRO A 610 -20.18 26.03 -15.45
CA PRO A 610 -20.30 27.44 -15.83
C PRO A 610 -21.73 27.98 -15.94
N SER A 611 -22.68 27.15 -16.37
CA SER A 611 -24.09 27.54 -16.55
C SER A 611 -24.78 28.03 -15.28
N ILE A 612 -24.30 27.62 -14.09
CA ILE A 612 -24.90 28.06 -12.82
C ILE A 612 -24.55 29.51 -12.50
N VAL A 613 -23.48 30.06 -13.09
CA VAL A 613 -23.05 31.45 -12.85
C VAL A 613 -24.10 32.45 -13.33
N ASP A 614 -24.74 32.15 -14.46
CA ASP A 614 -25.84 32.96 -15.02
C ASP A 614 -27.13 32.89 -14.17
N GLN A 615 -27.20 31.95 -13.21
CA GLN A 615 -28.34 31.74 -12.33
C GLN A 615 -28.04 32.10 -10.86
N LEU A 616 -26.86 32.69 -10.58
CA LEU A 616 -26.41 32.94 -9.20
C LEU A 616 -27.38 33.83 -8.41
N ASP A 617 -27.93 34.88 -9.00
CA ASP A 617 -28.85 35.78 -8.29
C ASP A 617 -30.09 35.07 -7.72
N ALA A 618 -30.57 34.04 -8.42
CA ALA A 618 -31.66 33.20 -7.95
C ALA A 618 -31.16 32.17 -6.93
N LEU A 619 -30.03 31.52 -7.20
CA LEU A 619 -29.47 30.47 -6.35
C LEU A 619 -29.06 31.01 -4.97
N LEU A 620 -28.43 32.19 -4.92
CA LEU A 620 -27.91 32.82 -3.70
C LEU A 620 -29.00 33.20 -2.68
N LYS A 621 -30.27 33.25 -3.11
CA LYS A 621 -31.42 33.42 -2.21
C LYS A 621 -31.82 32.12 -1.49
N GLU A 622 -31.34 30.98 -1.96
CA GLU A 622 -31.76 29.66 -1.51
C GLU A 622 -30.64 28.83 -0.87
N VAL A 623 -29.39 29.29 -0.90
CA VAL A 623 -28.21 28.62 -0.32
C VAL A 623 -27.66 29.41 0.88
N ASN A 624 -27.00 28.71 1.79
CA ASN A 624 -26.30 29.28 2.94
C ASN A 624 -24.84 29.62 2.63
N PHE A 625 -24.21 28.92 1.69
CA PHE A 625 -22.83 29.13 1.27
C PHE A 625 -22.58 28.58 -0.13
N VAL A 626 -21.48 29.01 -0.77
CA VAL A 626 -21.02 28.50 -2.07
C VAL A 626 -19.58 28.04 -1.95
N SER A 627 -19.25 26.92 -2.62
CA SER A 627 -17.88 26.41 -2.68
C SER A 627 -17.43 26.27 -4.14
N VAL A 628 -16.42 27.02 -4.56
CA VAL A 628 -15.95 26.99 -5.97
C VAL A 628 -15.06 25.77 -6.19
N GLY A 629 -15.52 24.83 -7.04
CA GLY A 629 -14.80 23.63 -7.46
C GLY A 629 -13.87 23.92 -8.64
N THR A 630 -12.69 24.50 -8.41
CA THR A 630 -11.82 25.02 -9.50
C THR A 630 -11.42 23.99 -10.54
N ASN A 631 -11.33 22.71 -10.16
CA ASN A 631 -10.92 21.62 -11.04
C ASN A 631 -11.92 21.41 -12.20
N ASP A 632 -13.17 21.12 -11.86
CA ASP A 632 -14.23 20.89 -12.83
C ASP A 632 -14.64 22.23 -13.49
N LEU A 633 -14.62 23.35 -12.74
CA LEU A 633 -14.91 24.68 -13.30
C LEU A 633 -13.94 25.07 -14.42
N PHE A 634 -12.64 24.89 -14.20
CA PHE A 634 -11.62 25.19 -15.21
C PHE A 634 -11.75 24.30 -16.44
N GLN A 635 -11.97 23.00 -16.22
CA GLN A 635 -12.18 22.02 -17.27
C GLN A 635 -13.38 22.37 -18.15
N PHE A 636 -14.53 22.71 -17.57
CA PHE A 636 -15.72 23.07 -18.35
C PHE A 636 -15.63 24.46 -18.96
N TYR A 637 -14.95 25.41 -18.31
CA TYR A 637 -14.73 26.76 -18.86
C TYR A 637 -13.93 26.71 -20.16
N PHE A 638 -12.87 25.89 -20.22
CA PHE A 638 -12.03 25.75 -21.41
C PHE A 638 -12.39 24.55 -22.31
N ALA A 639 -13.41 23.78 -21.93
CA ALA A 639 -13.73 22.48 -22.56
C ALA A 639 -12.50 21.57 -22.71
N CYS A 640 -11.70 21.48 -21.64
CA CYS A 640 -10.40 20.83 -21.66
C CYS A 640 -10.31 19.75 -20.58
N ASP A 641 -10.35 18.48 -20.99
CA ASP A 641 -10.23 17.33 -20.09
C ASP A 641 -8.82 17.24 -19.50
N ARG A 642 -8.74 17.40 -18.17
CA ARG A 642 -7.46 17.35 -17.43
C ARG A 642 -6.83 15.96 -17.40
N THR A 643 -7.61 14.91 -17.63
CA THR A 643 -7.11 13.52 -17.69
C THR A 643 -6.49 13.19 -19.05
N ASN A 644 -6.74 14.01 -20.07
CA ASN A 644 -6.16 13.85 -21.39
C ASN A 644 -4.80 14.56 -21.49
N PRO A 645 -3.68 13.83 -21.55
CA PRO A 645 -2.33 14.41 -21.54
C PRO A 645 -2.03 15.30 -22.76
N THR A 646 -2.79 15.16 -23.84
CA THR A 646 -2.61 15.94 -25.08
C THR A 646 -3.06 17.39 -24.89
N VAL A 647 -4.04 17.63 -24.01
CA VAL A 647 -4.67 18.94 -23.83
C VAL A 647 -4.54 19.51 -22.42
N SER A 648 -4.21 18.69 -21.42
CA SER A 648 -4.20 19.07 -20.00
C SER A 648 -3.31 20.28 -19.66
N ASN A 649 -2.25 20.53 -20.46
CA ASN A 649 -1.33 21.67 -20.27
C ASN A 649 -1.61 22.86 -21.23
N ARG A 650 -2.77 22.89 -21.89
CA ARG A 650 -3.08 23.89 -22.93
C ARG A 650 -3.36 25.29 -22.37
N TYR A 651 -3.90 25.37 -21.16
CA TYR A 651 -4.31 26.62 -20.52
C TYR A 651 -3.74 26.70 -19.11
N ASP A 652 -3.40 27.92 -18.68
CA ASP A 652 -2.98 28.18 -17.30
C ASP A 652 -4.18 28.59 -16.45
N SER A 653 -4.28 28.06 -15.23
CA SER A 653 -5.26 28.48 -14.23
C SER A 653 -5.10 29.95 -13.83
N LEU A 654 -3.93 30.53 -14.08
CA LEU A 654 -3.63 31.95 -13.89
C LEU A 654 -3.81 32.80 -15.16
N SER A 655 -4.55 32.31 -16.15
CA SER A 655 -4.96 33.11 -17.30
C SER A 655 -5.87 34.27 -16.89
N SER A 656 -5.72 35.43 -17.53
CA SER A 656 -6.51 36.62 -17.19
C SER A 656 -8.01 36.40 -17.38
N THR A 657 -8.41 35.57 -18.35
CA THR A 657 -9.82 35.28 -18.66
C THR A 657 -10.49 34.46 -17.56
N PHE A 658 -9.80 33.43 -17.07
CA PHE A 658 -10.31 32.60 -15.98
C PHE A 658 -10.31 33.35 -14.65
N LEU A 659 -9.28 34.14 -14.37
CA LEU A 659 -9.24 34.98 -13.16
C LEU A 659 -10.33 36.06 -13.16
N LYS A 660 -10.65 36.69 -14.30
CA LYS A 660 -11.83 37.57 -14.43
C LYS A 660 -13.12 36.84 -14.12
N TYR A 661 -13.26 35.62 -14.62
CA TYR A 661 -14.45 34.80 -14.39
C TYR A 661 -14.64 34.49 -12.90
N LEU A 662 -13.57 34.12 -12.20
CA LEU A 662 -13.58 33.95 -10.75
C LEU A 662 -13.86 35.27 -10.00
N HIS A 663 -13.28 36.38 -10.45
CA HIS A 663 -13.55 37.69 -9.86
C HIS A 663 -15.04 38.07 -9.94
N ASN A 664 -15.68 37.83 -11.09
CA ASN A 664 -17.12 38.08 -11.25
C ASN A 664 -17.95 37.24 -10.27
N ILE A 665 -17.65 35.95 -10.12
CA ILE A 665 -18.30 35.09 -9.11
C ILE A 665 -18.14 35.68 -7.72
N ARG A 666 -16.92 36.13 -7.37
CA ARG A 666 -16.63 36.71 -6.06
C ARG A 666 -17.43 37.98 -5.79
N VAL A 667 -17.58 38.86 -6.79
CA VAL A 667 -18.36 40.10 -6.70
C VAL A 667 -19.84 39.78 -6.47
N ILE A 668 -20.44 38.91 -7.27
CA ILE A 668 -21.87 38.53 -7.14
C ILE A 668 -22.15 37.94 -5.75
N CYS A 669 -21.29 37.04 -5.25
CA CYS A 669 -21.43 36.48 -3.90
C CYS A 669 -21.21 37.53 -2.80
N ALA A 670 -20.34 38.53 -3.02
CA ALA A 670 -20.11 39.63 -2.07
C ALA A 670 -21.39 40.45 -1.87
N GLU A 671 -22.03 40.83 -2.99
CA GLU A 671 -23.23 41.66 -3.01
C GLU A 671 -24.40 40.95 -2.32
N ALA A 672 -24.53 39.64 -2.54
CA ALA A 672 -25.51 38.79 -1.87
C ALA A 672 -25.16 38.47 -0.40
N LYS A 673 -23.97 38.83 0.08
CA LYS A 673 -23.44 38.51 1.43
C LYS A 673 -23.44 37.00 1.74
N ILE A 674 -23.24 36.17 0.71
CA ILE A 674 -23.15 34.72 0.86
C ILE A 674 -21.67 34.31 1.01
N PRO A 675 -21.30 33.54 2.05
CA PRO A 675 -19.95 33.01 2.20
C PRO A 675 -19.50 32.21 0.97
N LEU A 676 -18.29 32.53 0.49
CA LEU A 676 -17.67 31.89 -0.66
C LEU A 676 -16.35 31.24 -0.25
N THR A 677 -16.30 29.91 -0.34
CA THR A 677 -15.06 29.14 -0.12
C THR A 677 -14.53 28.66 -1.46
N LEU A 678 -13.22 28.58 -1.62
CA LEU A 678 -12.62 27.91 -2.77
C LEU A 678 -12.13 26.51 -2.37
N CYS A 679 -12.62 25.50 -3.09
CA CYS A 679 -12.24 24.11 -2.91
C CYS A 679 -11.73 23.54 -4.23
N GLY A 680 -10.53 22.99 -4.25
CA GLY A 680 -9.95 22.47 -5.48
C GLY A 680 -8.44 22.63 -5.47
N GLU A 681 -7.80 22.24 -6.57
CA GLU A 681 -6.34 22.16 -6.60
C GLU A 681 -5.69 23.54 -6.47
N MET A 682 -6.33 24.61 -6.96
CA MET A 682 -5.86 25.97 -6.78
C MET A 682 -5.75 26.38 -5.31
N ALA A 683 -6.62 25.87 -4.43
CA ALA A 683 -6.54 26.16 -2.99
C ALA A 683 -5.31 25.51 -2.33
N GLY A 684 -4.67 24.53 -2.98
CA GLY A 684 -3.46 23.87 -2.48
C GLY A 684 -2.17 24.50 -2.97
N LYS A 685 -2.21 25.50 -3.87
CA LYS A 685 -1.01 26.05 -4.51
C LYS A 685 -0.78 27.51 -4.10
N PRO A 686 0.37 27.85 -3.47
CA PRO A 686 0.60 29.19 -2.92
C PRO A 686 0.47 30.34 -3.92
N LEU A 687 0.94 30.17 -5.16
CA LEU A 687 0.87 31.21 -6.18
C LEU A 687 -0.57 31.47 -6.64
N GLU A 688 -1.35 30.40 -6.80
CA GLU A 688 -2.77 30.47 -7.13
C GLU A 688 -3.58 31.08 -5.98
N VAL A 689 -3.28 30.73 -4.73
CA VAL A 689 -3.91 31.36 -3.56
C VAL A 689 -3.54 32.84 -3.47
N LEU A 690 -2.30 33.25 -3.77
CA LEU A 690 -1.93 34.67 -3.86
C LEU A 690 -2.81 35.42 -4.88
N ALA A 691 -3.03 34.81 -6.05
CA ALA A 691 -3.92 35.41 -7.03
C ALA A 691 -5.37 35.50 -6.50
N LEU A 692 -5.89 34.42 -5.94
CA LEU A 692 -7.26 34.37 -5.40
C LEU A 692 -7.49 35.37 -4.26
N LEU A 693 -6.50 35.54 -3.38
CA LEU A 693 -6.49 36.58 -2.35
C LEU A 693 -6.64 37.97 -2.99
N GLY A 694 -5.85 38.28 -4.02
CA GLY A 694 -5.97 39.55 -4.76
C GLY A 694 -7.29 39.74 -5.51
N LEU A 695 -8.06 38.67 -5.77
CA LEU A 695 -9.42 38.75 -6.29
C LEU A 695 -10.47 38.97 -5.19
N GLY A 696 -10.08 38.86 -3.92
CA GLY A 696 -10.93 39.02 -2.73
C GLY A 696 -11.41 37.71 -2.09
N TYR A 697 -10.91 36.53 -2.50
CA TYR A 697 -11.26 35.26 -1.85
C TYR A 697 -10.53 35.14 -0.51
N HIS A 698 -11.28 34.92 0.58
CA HIS A 698 -10.73 34.86 1.94
C HIS A 698 -10.95 33.52 2.65
N SER A 699 -11.56 32.53 1.99
CA SER A 699 -11.83 31.21 2.57
C SER A 699 -11.36 30.10 1.62
N PHE A 700 -10.48 29.23 2.10
CA PHE A 700 -9.86 28.17 1.31
C PHE A 700 -9.99 26.81 2.00
N SER A 701 -10.34 25.78 1.23
CA SER A 701 -10.31 24.38 1.66
C SER A 701 -9.19 23.65 0.93
N ALA A 702 -8.09 23.36 1.64
CA ALA A 702 -6.83 22.89 1.07
C ALA A 702 -6.44 21.50 1.60
N PRO A 703 -5.63 20.72 0.84
CA PRO A 703 -5.08 19.46 1.33
C PRO A 703 -4.22 19.69 2.57
N GLY A 704 -4.32 18.80 3.56
CA GLY A 704 -3.64 18.92 4.85
C GLY A 704 -2.15 19.28 4.78
N PRO A 705 -1.32 18.59 3.98
CA PRO A 705 0.10 18.89 3.85
C PRO A 705 0.42 20.31 3.35
N MET A 706 -0.50 20.94 2.62
CA MET A 706 -0.32 22.29 2.06
C MET A 706 -0.76 23.40 3.01
N THR A 707 -1.64 23.11 3.98
CA THR A 707 -2.23 24.13 4.87
C THR A 707 -1.19 24.98 5.60
N GLY A 708 -0.10 24.37 6.09
CA GLY A 708 1.00 25.10 6.72
C GLY A 708 1.75 26.04 5.79
N HIS A 709 2.03 25.62 4.55
CA HIS A 709 2.68 26.46 3.54
C HIS A 709 1.81 27.64 3.16
N LEU A 710 0.51 27.38 2.98
CA LEU A 710 -0.46 28.42 2.69
C LEU A 710 -0.53 29.44 3.83
N LYS A 711 -0.58 28.98 5.08
CA LYS A 711 -0.56 29.86 6.25
C LYS A 711 0.71 30.70 6.29
N LYS A 712 1.89 30.10 6.07
CA LYS A 712 3.18 30.83 6.00
C LYS A 712 3.17 31.87 4.87
N MET A 713 2.64 31.52 3.71
CA MET A 713 2.50 32.43 2.58
C MET A 713 1.56 33.59 2.93
N ILE A 714 0.35 33.31 3.42
CA ILE A 714 -0.67 34.29 3.83
C ILE A 714 -0.09 35.32 4.81
N LEU A 715 0.65 34.88 5.82
CA LEU A 715 1.30 35.74 6.81
C LEU A 715 2.30 36.75 6.22
N SER A 716 2.74 36.55 4.97
CA SER A 716 3.66 37.42 4.24
C SER A 716 3.00 38.25 3.13
N VAL A 717 1.68 38.14 2.92
CA VAL A 717 0.97 38.84 1.83
C VAL A 717 0.56 40.26 2.25
N PRO A 718 1.02 41.32 1.54
CA PRO A 718 0.37 42.63 1.54
C PRO A 718 -0.85 42.59 0.62
N LEU A 719 -2.03 42.35 1.18
CA LEU A 719 -3.27 42.09 0.44
C LEU A 719 -3.69 43.30 -0.40
N LYS A 720 -3.65 44.52 0.15
CA LYS A 720 -4.07 45.72 -0.58
C LYS A 720 -3.24 45.96 -1.84
N GLU A 721 -1.93 45.75 -1.76
CA GLU A 721 -1.03 45.87 -2.91
C GLU A 721 -1.27 44.74 -3.93
N THR A 722 -1.57 43.53 -3.44
CA THR A 722 -1.91 42.37 -4.27
C THR A 722 -3.21 42.60 -5.05
N GLU A 723 -4.23 43.17 -4.41
CA GLU A 723 -5.51 43.54 -5.04
C GLU A 723 -5.30 44.59 -6.14
N ILE A 724 -4.53 45.66 -5.87
CA ILE A 724 -4.23 46.70 -6.87
C ILE A 724 -3.47 46.11 -8.05
N PHE A 725 -2.47 45.27 -7.79
CA PHE A 725 -1.69 44.60 -8.82
C PHE A 725 -2.56 43.72 -9.72
N LEU A 726 -3.45 42.93 -9.14
CA LEU A 726 -4.35 42.07 -9.93
C LEU A 726 -5.41 42.85 -10.69
N GLN A 727 -6.05 43.84 -10.07
CA GLN A 727 -7.01 44.69 -10.77
C GLN A 727 -6.41 45.33 -12.02
N LYS A 728 -5.16 45.80 -11.95
CA LYS A 728 -4.43 46.32 -13.10
C LYS A 728 -4.09 45.23 -14.13
N SER A 729 -3.54 44.11 -13.68
CA SER A 729 -3.12 42.99 -14.54
C SER A 729 -4.29 42.36 -15.31
N LEU A 730 -5.50 42.39 -14.74
CA LEU A 730 -6.71 41.92 -15.40
C LEU A 730 -7.26 42.91 -16.43
N GLN A 731 -6.81 44.16 -16.55
CA GLN A 731 -7.37 45.06 -17.56
C GLN A 731 -7.06 44.60 -18.99
N THR A 732 -5.92 43.96 -19.20
CA THR A 732 -5.46 43.43 -20.48
C THR A 732 -5.60 41.91 -20.56
N TYR A 733 -5.69 41.37 -21.77
CA TYR A 733 -5.60 39.93 -21.97
C TYR A 733 -4.16 39.45 -21.71
N CYS A 734 -4.02 38.41 -20.88
CA CYS A 734 -2.77 37.69 -20.67
C CYS A 734 -3.06 36.19 -20.57
N PRO A 735 -2.37 35.34 -21.37
CA PRO A 735 -2.59 33.89 -21.33
C PRO A 735 -2.14 33.26 -19.99
N SER A 736 -1.21 33.89 -19.27
CA SER A 736 -0.82 33.48 -17.92
C SER A 736 -0.16 34.64 -17.16
N LEU A 737 -0.72 35.00 -16.00
CA LEU A 737 -0.13 35.97 -15.07
C LEU A 737 0.93 35.34 -14.13
N ARG A 738 1.30 34.07 -14.34
CA ARG A 738 2.19 33.32 -13.46
C ARG A 738 3.53 34.03 -13.23
N ASN A 739 4.18 34.47 -14.30
CA ASN A 739 5.48 35.15 -14.21
C ASN A 739 5.35 36.51 -13.51
N ASP A 740 4.28 37.24 -13.80
CA ASP A 740 4.04 38.56 -13.19
C ASP A 740 3.78 38.42 -11.69
N LEU A 741 2.99 37.42 -11.28
CA LEU A 741 2.75 37.09 -9.87
C LEU A 741 4.02 36.60 -9.15
N ILE A 742 4.87 35.81 -9.80
CA ILE A 742 6.16 35.38 -9.23
C ILE A 742 7.07 36.60 -9.02
N ASN A 743 7.13 37.51 -9.99
CA ASN A 743 7.93 38.72 -9.88
C ASN A 743 7.41 39.64 -8.77
N PHE A 744 6.10 39.82 -8.69
CA PHE A 744 5.43 40.54 -7.60
C PHE A 744 5.77 39.91 -6.24
N ALA A 745 5.61 38.59 -6.10
CA ALA A 745 5.94 37.89 -4.87
C ALA A 745 7.40 38.06 -4.45
N LYS A 746 8.35 38.03 -5.40
CA LYS A 746 9.77 38.30 -5.11
C LYS A 746 10.01 39.74 -4.64
N GLN A 747 9.38 40.72 -5.28
CA GLN A 747 9.51 42.14 -4.92
C GLN A 747 8.98 42.41 -3.50
N HIS A 748 7.85 41.79 -3.14
CA HIS A 748 7.19 41.95 -1.84
C HIS A 748 7.61 40.89 -0.81
N LYS A 749 8.60 40.04 -1.13
CA LYS A 749 9.12 38.97 -0.25
C LYS A 749 8.05 37.99 0.26
N ILE A 750 7.04 37.72 -0.57
CA ILE A 750 5.98 36.74 -0.28
C ILE A 750 6.58 35.32 -0.31
N CYS A 751 6.32 34.53 0.73
CA CYS A 751 6.85 33.18 0.89
C CYS A 751 6.10 32.17 0.01
N LEU A 752 6.49 32.04 -1.26
CA LEU A 752 5.90 31.09 -2.21
C LEU A 752 6.52 29.68 -2.20
N ASN A 753 7.72 29.51 -1.65
CA ASN A 753 8.46 28.24 -1.71
C ASN A 753 7.96 27.23 -0.67
N GLU A 754 7.96 25.94 -1.08
CA GLU A 754 7.85 24.77 -0.20
C GLU A 754 9.00 24.67 0.81
#